data_AF-A0A2G7G3A2-F1
#
_entry.id   AF-A0A2G7G3A2-F1
#
_cell.length_a   1.000
_cell.length_b   1.000
_cell.length_c   1.000
_cell.angle_alpha   90.00
_cell.angle_beta   90.00
_cell.angle_gamma   90.00
#
_symmetry.space_group_name_H-M   'P 1'
#
loop_
_entity.id
_entity.type
_entity.pdbx_description
1 polymer ?
#
loop_
_entity_poly.entity_id
_entity_poly.type
_entity_poly.pdbx_seq_one_letter_code
_entity_poly.pdbx_strand_id
1 'polypeptide(L)'
;MASDAASQISVGALSAIFDETKPQILEPVVQCVQIKPLPPQQNNQERYRAVFSDISNYVQTMLATPEANRFVTSGQLRKGCFVRLKSFQANSVKGKKILIILDLEVLQDLGEAEKIGDPKPLESKTEEEEKSQPTTISSNGFYGSKIQGGQLQAPNKLAQPQPAAASAHATIYPIEAISPYSHKWTIKARCTSKSNIRTWHNRNGDGKLFSVNLLDDSGEIRATGFNDQCDMLYDVFEEGSVYYISSPCGVKIAKKQFTNLNNDYELTFERDTVVEKAEDQADVPQIRFSFTTIGDLQSVEKDTTIDVIGVLKEVAEVSQIMSKTTNKPYNKRELTLVDSTGFSVRLTVWGSTALNFNVTPESVIAFKGVKVSDFGGRSLSLLSSGSMTVDPDMEEAHKLKGWYDAQGRDEVFASHASMPGVATSTTKLEQFKTVAQVKEEQLGMSDEVAYFSLKATVIYIKQDTICFDEVGRYMMGTSADQLMELRQNDEKAAGDIFQDANCRTWNFRCRAKIDNFGDQQRMDILQREGKYPVPPQAPSTMGVEFSGTIEKLGRNPEVGFKLGDEVFGLAYGGAYAEYIAVSTHMLIHKPIELSWEEAAGIPETWITATQALYLIGGYKPGDSVLWHAGASSVSIAGIQLAKSDGASAVFVTVGSQEKIDFCLDKLGVTAGYNYRTQDWASELSKATDNRGVDVIIDFVGATHFQGNLNVAARDARIVQLGQMSGSILPAGVDIGSLLRKRVRLEGSTLRSRDEEYQKKLRDLLVEHTLPKFRDGTFTVFIERVLPFEDIADAHILLESNSTKGKVICTID
;
A
#
# COMPACT_ATOMS: atom_id res chain seq x y z
N MET A 1 13.87 29.26 -51.17
CA MET A 1 12.88 28.72 -50.21
C MET A 1 13.54 28.09 -48.98
N ALA A 2 14.52 27.18 -49.12
CA ALA A 2 15.19 26.58 -47.94
C ALA A 2 15.96 27.58 -47.03
N SER A 3 16.49 28.69 -47.57
CA SER A 3 17.19 29.71 -46.77
C SER A 3 16.26 30.62 -45.95
N ASP A 4 14.98 30.71 -46.31
CA ASP A 4 13.98 31.55 -45.63
C ASP A 4 13.26 30.79 -44.50
N ALA A 5 13.13 29.47 -44.62
CA ALA A 5 12.58 28.63 -43.55
C ALA A 5 13.56 28.44 -42.39
N ALA A 6 14.87 28.43 -42.66
CA ALA A 6 15.91 28.30 -41.63
C ALA A 6 15.99 29.51 -40.70
N SER A 7 15.66 30.72 -41.18
CA SER A 7 15.66 31.95 -40.37
C SER A 7 14.47 32.04 -39.39
N GLN A 8 13.45 31.19 -39.59
CA GLN A 8 12.24 31.14 -38.76
C GLN A 8 12.32 30.08 -37.65
N ILE A 9 13.35 29.22 -37.63
CA ILE A 9 13.55 28.22 -36.57
C ILE A 9 14.13 28.89 -35.33
N SER A 10 13.57 28.57 -34.16
CA SER A 10 14.04 29.05 -32.86
C SER A 10 15.29 28.31 -32.40
N VAL A 11 16.46 28.68 -32.92
CA VAL A 11 17.73 27.99 -32.65
C VAL A 11 18.08 27.98 -31.16
N GLY A 12 18.37 26.79 -30.60
CA GLY A 12 18.72 26.60 -29.20
C GLY A 12 17.53 26.54 -28.23
N ALA A 13 16.30 26.68 -28.73
CA ALA A 13 15.08 26.59 -27.93
C ALA A 13 14.95 25.26 -27.19
N LEU A 14 15.32 24.15 -27.83
CA LEU A 14 15.21 22.83 -27.20
C LEU A 14 16.16 22.68 -26.02
N SER A 15 17.33 23.32 -26.04
CA SER A 15 18.18 23.35 -24.86
C SER A 15 17.61 24.24 -23.75
N ALA A 16 17.02 25.38 -24.09
CA ALA A 16 16.46 26.31 -23.12
C ALA A 16 15.24 25.72 -22.38
N ILE A 17 14.41 24.94 -23.07
CA ILE A 17 13.25 24.25 -22.48
C ILE A 17 13.65 23.33 -21.29
N PHE A 18 14.87 22.79 -21.29
CA PHE A 18 15.36 21.89 -20.24
C PHE A 18 16.45 22.53 -19.35
N ASP A 19 16.60 23.85 -19.40
CA ASP A 19 17.60 24.61 -18.63
C ASP A 19 17.00 25.96 -18.19
N GLU A 20 16.60 26.04 -16.91
CA GLU A 20 15.93 27.20 -16.32
C GLU A 20 16.81 28.46 -16.29
N THR A 21 18.13 28.32 -16.49
CA THR A 21 19.07 29.46 -16.52
C THR A 21 19.07 30.21 -17.86
N LYS A 22 18.43 29.65 -18.91
CA LYS A 22 18.38 30.23 -20.26
C LYS A 22 17.07 30.97 -20.51
N PRO A 23 17.05 31.99 -21.40
CA PRO A 23 15.84 32.70 -21.78
C PRO A 23 14.82 31.73 -22.40
N GLN A 24 13.64 31.63 -21.80
CA GLN A 24 12.58 30.74 -22.28
C GLN A 24 11.90 31.32 -23.52
N ILE A 25 11.75 30.49 -24.56
CA ILE A 25 10.99 30.83 -25.76
C ILE A 25 9.61 30.18 -25.61
N LEU A 26 8.56 31.01 -25.51
CA LEU A 26 7.20 30.56 -25.21
C LEU A 26 6.61 29.67 -26.32
N GLU A 27 6.82 30.03 -27.58
CA GLU A 27 6.31 29.28 -28.74
C GLU A 27 7.42 28.98 -29.76
N PRO A 28 8.30 28.01 -29.48
CA PRO A 28 9.44 27.73 -30.33
C PRO A 28 9.00 27.07 -31.64
N VAL A 29 9.62 27.52 -32.73
CA VAL A 29 9.46 26.93 -34.06
C VAL A 29 10.56 25.91 -34.28
N VAL A 30 10.18 24.66 -34.57
CA VAL A 30 11.09 23.51 -34.73
C VAL A 30 10.75 22.71 -35.99
N GLN A 31 11.75 22.03 -36.55
CA GLN A 31 11.58 21.16 -37.72
C GLN A 31 11.27 19.72 -37.28
N CYS A 32 10.27 19.10 -37.91
CA CYS A 32 9.98 17.68 -37.76
C CYS A 32 10.94 16.83 -38.60
N VAL A 33 11.85 16.10 -37.95
CA VAL A 33 12.89 15.30 -38.64
C VAL A 33 12.46 13.85 -38.84
N GLN A 34 11.61 13.33 -37.95
CA GLN A 34 11.14 11.95 -37.99
C GLN A 34 9.81 11.79 -37.28
N ILE A 35 8.94 10.92 -37.80
CA ILE A 35 7.68 10.51 -37.14
C ILE A 35 7.55 8.99 -37.24
N LYS A 36 7.17 8.33 -36.14
CA LYS A 36 6.93 6.88 -36.08
C LYS A 36 5.67 6.56 -35.27
N PRO A 37 4.81 5.63 -35.73
CA PRO A 37 3.72 5.12 -34.92
C PRO A 37 4.26 4.24 -33.77
N LEU A 38 3.56 4.25 -32.64
CA LEU A 38 3.84 3.37 -31.50
C LEU A 38 2.83 2.21 -31.46
N PRO A 39 3.22 1.03 -30.94
CA PRO A 39 2.32 -0.12 -30.87
C PRO A 39 1.11 0.18 -29.98
N PRO A 40 -0.11 -0.25 -30.37
CA PRO A 40 -1.32 0.00 -29.61
C PRO A 40 -1.30 -0.75 -28.27
N GLN A 41 -1.63 -0.05 -27.17
CA GLN A 41 -1.96 -0.65 -25.87
C GLN A 41 -3.48 -0.84 -25.74
N GLN A 42 -3.92 -1.63 -24.74
CA GLN A 42 -5.27 -2.19 -24.50
C GLN A 42 -6.51 -1.29 -24.73
N ASN A 43 -6.36 0.03 -24.92
CA ASN A 43 -7.43 1.01 -25.19
C ASN A 43 -7.57 1.46 -26.66
N ASN A 44 -6.89 0.83 -27.62
CA ASN A 44 -7.07 1.08 -29.07
C ASN A 44 -6.83 2.54 -29.55
N GLN A 45 -6.12 3.38 -28.77
CA GLN A 45 -5.72 4.73 -29.17
C GLN A 45 -4.36 4.72 -29.88
N GLU A 46 -4.32 5.21 -31.12
CA GLU A 46 -3.09 5.40 -31.89
C GLU A 46 -2.24 6.53 -31.29
N ARG A 47 -0.95 6.26 -31.04
CA ARG A 47 0.01 7.24 -30.52
C ARG A 47 1.21 7.36 -31.45
N TYR A 48 1.70 8.58 -31.64
CA TYR A 48 2.85 8.86 -32.49
C TYR A 48 4.02 9.43 -31.68
N ARG A 49 5.23 9.02 -32.06
CA ARG A 49 6.49 9.62 -31.63
C ARG A 49 7.05 10.48 -32.75
N ALA A 50 7.35 11.73 -32.47
CA ALA A 50 8.05 12.61 -33.40
C ALA A 50 9.48 12.92 -32.89
N VAL A 51 10.32 13.46 -33.75
CA VAL A 51 11.64 13.99 -33.41
C VAL A 51 11.69 15.41 -33.94
N PHE A 52 11.77 16.37 -33.03
CA PHE A 52 11.87 17.79 -33.37
C PHE A 52 13.29 18.29 -33.22
N SER A 53 13.69 19.17 -34.14
CA SER A 53 15.02 19.77 -34.23
C SER A 53 14.93 21.28 -34.28
N ASP A 54 15.81 21.96 -33.56
CA ASP A 54 16.00 23.41 -33.60
C ASP A 54 17.31 23.80 -34.32
N ILE A 55 17.80 22.96 -35.23
CA ILE A 55 19.08 23.06 -35.96
C ILE A 55 20.29 22.66 -35.08
N SER A 56 20.33 23.06 -33.81
CA SER A 56 21.45 22.77 -32.89
C SER A 56 21.29 21.47 -32.13
N ASN A 57 20.06 21.17 -31.72
CA ASN A 57 19.68 20.03 -30.93
C ASN A 57 18.46 19.32 -31.52
N TYR A 58 18.33 18.04 -31.23
CA TYR A 58 17.07 17.32 -31.43
C TYR A 58 16.65 16.59 -30.17
N VAL A 59 15.34 16.48 -29.98
CA VAL A 59 14.73 15.79 -28.84
C VAL A 59 13.64 14.83 -29.32
N GLN A 60 13.52 13.68 -28.64
CA GLN A 60 12.42 12.76 -28.90
C GLN A 60 11.14 13.30 -28.26
N THR A 61 10.06 13.30 -29.03
CA THR A 61 8.79 13.87 -28.60
C THR A 61 7.62 12.91 -28.70
N MET A 62 6.68 13.05 -27.77
CA MET A 62 5.45 12.27 -27.70
C MET A 62 4.25 13.17 -27.97
N LEU A 63 3.41 12.83 -28.93
CA LEU A 63 2.14 13.53 -29.16
C LEU A 63 1.09 12.97 -28.19
N ALA A 64 0.67 13.77 -27.21
CA ALA A 64 -0.14 13.32 -26.09
C ALA A 64 -1.65 13.46 -26.29
N THR A 65 -2.09 14.37 -27.17
CA THR A 65 -3.50 14.70 -27.37
C THR A 65 -4.08 14.11 -28.67
N PRO A 66 -5.38 13.79 -28.71
CA PRO A 66 -6.06 13.40 -29.94
C PRO A 66 -5.95 14.47 -31.03
N GLU A 67 -5.98 15.77 -30.70
CA GLU A 67 -5.77 16.84 -31.69
C GLU A 67 -4.37 16.81 -32.29
N ALA A 68 -3.31 16.64 -31.48
CA ALA A 68 -1.94 16.53 -31.99
C ALA A 68 -1.77 15.30 -32.91
N ASN A 69 -2.40 14.18 -32.57
CA ASN A 69 -2.39 12.98 -33.40
C ASN A 69 -3.17 13.17 -34.72
N ARG A 70 -4.23 13.99 -34.74
CA ARG A 70 -4.97 14.31 -35.98
C ARG A 70 -4.11 15.01 -37.02
N PHE A 71 -3.11 15.80 -36.63
CA PHE A 71 -2.17 16.39 -37.60
C PHE A 71 -1.33 15.34 -38.32
N VAL A 72 -1.00 14.22 -37.67
CA VAL A 72 -0.29 13.10 -38.30
C VAL A 72 -1.22 12.28 -39.18
N THR A 73 -2.44 11.94 -38.71
CA THR A 73 -3.39 11.10 -39.47
C THR A 73 -4.02 11.84 -40.65
N SER A 74 -4.27 13.15 -40.55
CA SER A 74 -4.65 14.01 -41.69
C SER A 74 -3.48 14.27 -42.64
N GLY A 75 -2.26 13.93 -42.23
CA GLY A 75 -1.05 14.12 -43.02
C GLY A 75 -0.63 15.58 -43.19
N GLN A 76 -1.03 16.46 -42.26
CA GLN A 76 -0.50 17.82 -42.21
C GLN A 76 0.90 17.85 -41.57
N LEU A 77 1.13 17.00 -40.57
CA LEU A 77 2.44 16.85 -39.92
C LEU A 77 3.22 15.69 -40.56
N ARG A 78 4.25 16.00 -41.34
CA ARG A 78 5.15 15.03 -41.99
C ARG A 78 6.62 15.35 -41.72
N LYS A 79 7.50 14.44 -42.14
CA LYS A 79 8.95 14.67 -42.12
C LYS A 79 9.27 15.87 -43.02
N GLY A 80 10.02 16.83 -42.49
CA GLY A 80 10.44 18.03 -43.19
C GLY A 80 9.55 19.25 -42.95
N CYS A 81 8.39 19.08 -42.31
CA CYS A 81 7.51 20.20 -41.95
C CYS A 81 8.02 20.98 -40.74
N PHE A 82 7.57 22.22 -40.62
CA PHE A 82 7.87 23.10 -39.48
C PHE A 82 6.65 23.20 -38.58
N VAL A 83 6.89 23.14 -37.27
CA VAL A 83 5.83 23.24 -36.26
C VAL A 83 6.17 24.31 -35.25
N ARG A 84 5.17 25.07 -34.84
CA ARG A 84 5.21 25.94 -33.67
C ARG A 84 4.64 25.18 -32.49
N LEU A 85 5.44 25.00 -31.44
CA LEU A 85 4.98 24.32 -30.23
C LEU A 85 4.23 25.33 -29.35
N LYS A 86 2.92 25.15 -29.17
CA LYS A 86 2.08 26.07 -28.36
C LYS A 86 2.02 25.66 -26.90
N SER A 87 1.98 24.34 -26.65
CA SER A 87 1.94 23.80 -25.31
C SER A 87 2.68 22.47 -25.24
N PHE A 88 3.64 22.37 -24.33
CA PHE A 88 4.49 21.20 -24.18
C PHE A 88 5.01 21.07 -22.74
N GLN A 89 5.41 19.86 -22.37
CA GLN A 89 5.99 19.54 -21.08
C GLN A 89 7.33 18.83 -21.26
N ALA A 90 8.36 19.38 -20.63
CA ALA A 90 9.70 18.81 -20.62
C ALA A 90 9.83 17.76 -19.51
N ASN A 91 10.29 16.56 -19.84
CA ASN A 91 10.52 15.48 -18.88
C ASN A 91 11.90 14.84 -19.07
N SER A 92 12.52 14.37 -17.99
CA SER A 92 13.75 13.59 -18.03
C SER A 92 13.50 12.18 -17.51
N VAL A 93 13.72 11.16 -18.35
CA VAL A 93 13.49 9.76 -18.02
C VAL A 93 14.78 8.98 -18.21
N LYS A 94 15.35 8.44 -17.11
CA LYS A 94 16.61 7.66 -17.11
C LYS A 94 17.77 8.39 -17.82
N GLY A 95 17.95 9.69 -17.53
CA GLY A 95 19.00 10.53 -18.11
C GLY A 95 18.74 11.01 -19.55
N LYS A 96 17.60 10.64 -20.17
CA LYS A 96 17.20 11.13 -21.50
C LYS A 96 16.12 12.20 -21.40
N LYS A 97 16.37 13.35 -22.05
CA LYS A 97 15.40 14.45 -22.18
C LYS A 97 14.35 14.08 -23.24
N ILE A 98 13.08 14.14 -22.87
CA ILE A 98 11.91 13.82 -23.71
C ILE A 98 10.91 14.97 -23.59
N LEU A 99 10.33 15.38 -24.72
CA LEU A 99 9.35 16.47 -24.76
C LEU A 99 7.95 15.92 -25.05
N ILE A 100 6.98 16.19 -24.20
CA ILE A 100 5.59 15.78 -24.40
C ILE A 100 4.83 16.97 -25.00
N ILE A 101 4.25 16.79 -26.18
CA ILE A 101 3.51 17.85 -26.86
C ILE A 101 2.03 17.72 -26.55
N LEU A 102 1.45 18.79 -25.99
CA LEU A 102 0.04 18.91 -25.69
C LEU A 102 -0.70 19.63 -26.83
N ASP A 103 -0.09 20.68 -27.39
CA ASP A 103 -0.63 21.42 -28.53
C ASP A 103 0.49 21.95 -29.45
N LEU A 104 0.24 21.90 -30.76
CA LEU A 104 1.15 22.35 -31.80
C LEU A 104 0.39 22.89 -33.01
N GLU A 105 1.03 23.80 -33.73
CA GLU A 105 0.54 24.33 -35.00
C GLU A 105 1.52 23.97 -36.12
N VAL A 106 1.03 23.40 -37.23
CA VAL A 106 1.85 23.11 -38.41
C VAL A 106 1.89 24.34 -39.32
N LEU A 107 3.09 24.85 -39.58
CA LEU A 107 3.30 26.04 -40.41
C LEU A 107 3.40 25.65 -41.89
N GLN A 108 2.24 25.53 -42.54
CA GLN A 108 2.15 25.08 -43.94
C GLN A 108 2.82 26.04 -44.93
N ASP A 109 2.82 27.34 -44.62
CA ASP A 109 3.40 28.39 -45.47
C ASP A 109 4.92 28.28 -45.64
N LEU A 110 5.60 27.56 -44.73
CA LEU A 110 7.06 27.33 -44.78
C LEU A 110 7.46 26.14 -45.64
N GLY A 111 6.49 25.35 -46.13
CA GLY A 111 6.73 24.18 -46.98
C GLY A 111 7.45 23.03 -46.28
N GLU A 112 7.98 22.09 -47.08
CA GLU A 112 8.78 20.96 -46.62
C GLU A 112 10.25 21.16 -47.02
N ALA A 113 11.16 20.94 -46.07
CA ALA A 113 12.59 21.00 -46.32
C ALA A 113 13.29 19.72 -45.84
N GLU A 114 14.38 19.34 -46.49
CA GLU A 114 15.29 18.32 -45.94
C GLU A 114 15.90 18.81 -44.62
N LYS A 115 16.41 17.86 -43.82
CA LYS A 115 16.97 18.12 -42.48
C LYS A 115 17.94 19.32 -42.51
N ILE A 116 17.62 20.38 -41.77
CA ILE A 116 18.42 21.61 -41.73
C ILE A 116 19.42 21.53 -40.56
N GLY A 117 20.72 21.70 -40.88
CA GLY A 117 21.83 21.63 -39.93
C GLY A 117 22.23 20.21 -39.49
N ASP A 118 23.15 20.13 -38.52
CA ASP A 118 23.58 18.88 -37.88
C ASP A 118 23.27 18.87 -36.37
N PRO A 119 21.97 18.77 -36.00
CA PRO A 119 21.52 18.81 -34.61
C PRO A 119 22.06 17.61 -33.82
N LYS A 120 22.55 17.87 -32.61
CA LYS A 120 23.03 16.85 -31.66
C LYS A 120 21.92 16.39 -30.71
N PRO A 121 21.93 15.14 -30.24
CA PRO A 121 20.97 14.71 -29.22
C PRO A 121 21.12 15.53 -27.93
N LEU A 122 19.99 15.94 -27.36
CA LEU A 122 19.96 16.70 -26.11
C LEU A 122 20.13 15.75 -24.89
N GLU A 123 21.36 15.35 -24.58
CA GLU A 123 21.72 14.51 -23.41
C GLU A 123 22.32 15.36 -22.26
N SER A 124 22.17 14.92 -21.01
CA SER A 124 22.77 15.58 -19.84
C SER A 124 24.25 15.23 -19.69
N LYS A 125 25.14 16.24 -19.65
CA LYS A 125 26.53 16.04 -19.25
C LYS A 125 26.60 15.81 -17.73
N THR A 126 27.30 14.76 -17.33
CA THR A 126 27.96 14.68 -16.01
C THR A 126 29.35 15.28 -16.22
N GLU A 127 29.71 16.32 -15.47
CA GLU A 127 31.05 16.88 -15.48
C GLU A 127 31.97 15.99 -14.64
N GLU A 128 32.76 15.16 -15.31
CA GLU A 128 34.13 14.80 -14.92
C GLU A 128 34.87 14.48 -16.22
N GLU A 129 36.14 14.87 -16.31
CA GLU A 129 37.06 14.82 -17.47
C GLU A 129 37.10 16.05 -18.40
N GLU A 130 37.61 17.17 -17.88
CA GLU A 130 38.56 17.98 -18.66
C GLU A 130 39.95 17.33 -18.57
N LYS A 131 40.37 16.65 -19.65
CA LYS A 131 41.79 16.53 -20.02
C LYS A 131 41.95 16.30 -21.53
N SER A 132 42.22 17.41 -22.21
CA SER A 132 43.13 17.57 -23.37
C SER A 132 43.36 16.36 -24.30
N GLN A 133 42.84 16.44 -25.52
CA GLN A 133 43.46 15.84 -26.72
C GLN A 133 43.94 16.93 -27.67
N PRO A 134 45.13 16.82 -28.30
CA PRO A 134 45.47 17.59 -29.47
C PRO A 134 45.09 16.86 -30.78
N THR A 135 44.23 17.54 -31.55
CA THR A 135 44.28 17.80 -33.02
C THR A 135 44.90 16.80 -34.00
N THR A 136 44.10 16.41 -35.02
CA THR A 136 44.33 16.51 -36.51
C THR A 136 43.09 15.92 -37.23
N ILE A 137 42.16 16.70 -37.81
CA ILE A 137 42.07 17.29 -39.18
C ILE A 137 41.93 16.29 -40.37
N SER A 138 40.70 16.27 -40.93
CA SER A 138 40.27 16.06 -42.35
C SER A 138 40.48 14.67 -43.02
N SER A 139 39.64 14.13 -43.91
CA SER A 139 38.45 14.60 -44.64
C SER A 139 37.81 13.45 -45.46
N ASN A 140 36.49 13.55 -45.68
CA ASN A 140 35.68 13.14 -46.84
C ASN A 140 35.49 11.66 -47.26
N GLY A 141 34.21 11.28 -47.37
CA GLY A 141 33.60 11.14 -48.71
C GLY A 141 33.13 9.76 -49.21
N PHE A 142 31.94 9.34 -48.75
CA PHE A 142 30.77 8.89 -49.53
C PHE A 142 30.87 8.64 -51.08
N TYR A 143 30.53 7.41 -51.50
CA TYR A 143 29.67 6.90 -52.61
C TYR A 143 30.26 5.73 -53.43
N GLY A 144 29.39 4.76 -53.73
CA GLY A 144 29.68 3.39 -54.17
C GLY A 144 30.27 3.19 -55.57
N SER A 145 30.66 1.94 -55.84
CA SER A 145 30.31 1.17 -57.05
C SER A 145 30.82 -0.26 -56.95
N LYS A 146 30.04 -1.19 -57.50
CA LYS A 146 30.36 -2.62 -57.69
C LYS A 146 31.68 -2.79 -58.46
N ILE A 147 32.40 -3.89 -58.23
CA ILE A 147 32.70 -4.90 -59.27
C ILE A 147 33.29 -6.17 -58.61
N GLN A 148 33.04 -7.24 -59.34
CA GLN A 148 33.18 -8.66 -59.08
C GLN A 148 34.55 -9.19 -59.55
N GLY A 149 35.04 -10.25 -58.91
CA GLY A 149 35.85 -11.29 -59.57
C GLY A 149 37.36 -11.26 -59.34
N GLY A 150 37.90 -12.42 -58.95
CA GLY A 150 39.34 -12.73 -59.07
C GLY A 150 39.87 -13.68 -57.99
N GLN A 151 39.73 -14.98 -58.21
CA GLN A 151 40.50 -16.03 -57.51
C GLN A 151 41.98 -16.05 -57.98
N LEU A 152 42.78 -16.84 -57.23
CA LEU A 152 44.11 -17.42 -57.54
C LEU A 152 45.28 -16.54 -57.03
N GLN A 153 46.32 -17.02 -56.33
CA GLN A 153 46.91 -18.35 -56.17
C GLN A 153 47.91 -18.30 -54.99
N ALA A 154 48.02 -19.38 -54.20
CA ALA A 154 49.25 -19.77 -53.49
C ALA A 154 50.22 -20.40 -54.51
N PRO A 155 51.56 -20.54 -54.31
CA PRO A 155 52.18 -21.14 -53.11
C PRO A 155 53.65 -20.70 -52.77
N ASN A 156 54.15 -21.02 -51.57
CA ASN A 156 55.25 -22.00 -51.43
C ASN A 156 55.65 -22.28 -49.98
N LYS A 157 55.87 -23.58 -49.73
CA LYS A 157 56.35 -24.18 -48.49
C LYS A 157 57.86 -23.99 -48.35
N LEU A 158 58.34 -23.85 -47.12
CA LEU A 158 59.60 -24.43 -46.65
C LEU A 158 59.45 -24.82 -45.18
N ALA A 159 59.78 -26.08 -44.89
CA ALA A 159 59.63 -26.73 -43.60
C ALA A 159 60.95 -26.75 -42.84
N GLN A 160 60.90 -26.58 -41.51
CA GLN A 160 61.81 -27.16 -40.50
C GLN A 160 61.37 -26.69 -39.09
N PRO A 161 61.83 -27.33 -38.00
CA PRO A 161 61.46 -28.65 -37.48
C PRO A 161 60.61 -28.53 -36.19
N GLN A 162 59.93 -29.61 -35.77
CA GLN A 162 59.28 -29.67 -34.46
C GLN A 162 60.28 -29.56 -33.31
N PRO A 163 60.00 -28.77 -32.27
CA PRO A 163 60.39 -29.06 -30.90
C PRO A 163 59.22 -29.70 -30.14
N ALA A 164 59.62 -30.39 -29.06
CA ALA A 164 58.85 -31.25 -28.19
C ALA A 164 57.61 -30.60 -27.54
N ALA A 165 56.73 -31.48 -27.07
CA ALA A 165 55.49 -31.21 -26.36
C ALA A 165 55.57 -30.02 -25.38
N ALA A 166 54.83 -28.97 -25.68
CA ALA A 166 54.56 -27.84 -24.78
C ALA A 166 53.05 -27.74 -24.56
N SER A 167 52.65 -27.86 -23.29
CA SER A 167 51.39 -27.49 -22.63
C SER A 167 50.20 -27.09 -23.52
N ALA A 168 49.12 -27.88 -23.46
CA ALA A 168 47.92 -27.77 -24.27
C ALA A 168 46.96 -26.60 -23.95
N HIS A 169 47.33 -25.64 -23.08
CA HIS A 169 46.46 -24.50 -22.79
C HIS A 169 46.77 -23.33 -23.73
N ALA A 170 45.75 -22.94 -24.50
CA ALA A 170 45.76 -21.76 -25.35
C ALA A 170 46.07 -20.48 -24.53
N THR A 171 46.44 -19.41 -25.24
CA THR A 171 46.69 -18.07 -24.68
C THR A 171 45.69 -17.72 -23.58
N ILE A 172 46.18 -17.53 -22.35
CA ILE A 172 45.35 -17.17 -21.19
C ILE A 172 44.98 -15.68 -21.29
N TYR A 173 43.70 -15.37 -21.19
CA TYR A 173 43.17 -14.01 -21.20
C TYR A 173 42.76 -13.58 -19.80
N PRO A 174 42.99 -12.32 -19.41
CA PRO A 174 42.39 -11.75 -18.21
C PRO A 174 40.88 -11.61 -18.38
N ILE A 175 40.11 -11.84 -17.32
CA ILE A 175 38.65 -11.69 -17.26
C ILE A 175 38.20 -10.32 -17.79
N GLU A 176 38.91 -9.24 -17.49
CA GLU A 176 38.56 -7.88 -17.94
C GLU A 176 38.66 -7.71 -19.47
N ALA A 177 39.51 -8.49 -20.15
CA ALA A 177 39.68 -8.43 -21.60
C ALA A 177 38.63 -9.27 -22.36
N ILE A 178 37.74 -9.99 -21.67
CA ILE A 178 36.67 -10.75 -22.30
C ILE A 178 35.64 -9.78 -22.88
N SER A 179 35.38 -9.92 -24.18
CA SER A 179 34.32 -9.18 -24.87
C SER A 179 33.57 -10.07 -25.85
N PRO A 180 32.34 -9.69 -26.26
CA PRO A 180 31.58 -10.43 -27.27
C PRO A 180 32.27 -10.58 -28.64
N TYR A 181 33.32 -9.81 -28.90
CA TYR A 181 34.07 -9.81 -30.16
C TYR A 181 35.29 -10.75 -30.14
N SER A 182 35.64 -11.32 -28.97
CA SER A 182 36.74 -12.25 -28.84
C SER A 182 36.22 -13.69 -28.81
N HIS A 183 36.51 -14.45 -29.86
CA HIS A 183 35.94 -15.78 -30.08
C HIS A 183 36.86 -16.94 -29.66
N LYS A 184 38.10 -16.66 -29.26
CA LYS A 184 39.07 -17.68 -28.82
C LYS A 184 39.88 -17.19 -27.63
N TRP A 185 39.51 -17.66 -26.45
CA TRP A 185 40.15 -17.30 -25.19
C TRP A 185 40.02 -18.45 -24.19
N THR A 186 40.97 -18.49 -23.26
CA THR A 186 40.95 -19.38 -22.09
C THR A 186 41.21 -18.50 -20.87
N ILE A 187 40.40 -18.61 -19.82
CA ILE A 187 40.66 -17.95 -18.53
C ILE A 187 41.09 -18.95 -17.48
N LYS A 188 42.00 -18.54 -16.58
CA LYS A 188 42.37 -19.28 -15.37
C LYS A 188 41.75 -18.54 -14.19
N ALA A 189 40.66 -19.08 -13.64
CA ALA A 189 39.88 -18.37 -12.62
C ALA A 189 39.47 -19.28 -11.45
N ARG A 190 39.43 -18.73 -10.25
CA ARG A 190 38.93 -19.39 -9.04
C ARG A 190 37.41 -19.27 -8.97
N CYS A 191 36.72 -20.37 -8.71
CA CYS A 191 35.29 -20.32 -8.42
C CYS A 191 35.07 -19.75 -7.00
N THR A 192 34.55 -18.53 -6.89
CA THR A 192 34.35 -17.86 -5.60
C THR A 192 32.99 -18.15 -4.97
N SER A 193 31.97 -18.41 -5.79
CA SER A 193 30.62 -18.75 -5.34
C SER A 193 29.90 -19.56 -6.39
N LYS A 194 29.07 -20.52 -5.96
CA LYS A 194 28.23 -21.38 -6.80
C LYS A 194 26.79 -21.35 -6.29
N SER A 195 25.85 -21.04 -7.18
CA SER A 195 24.43 -21.05 -6.83
C SER A 195 23.81 -22.45 -6.95
N ASN A 196 22.81 -22.76 -6.11
CA ASN A 196 21.96 -23.93 -6.28
C ASN A 196 21.28 -23.98 -7.66
N ILE A 197 20.94 -25.19 -8.12
CA ILE A 197 20.14 -25.39 -9.32
C ILE A 197 18.75 -24.77 -9.13
N ARG A 198 18.39 -23.83 -10.02
CA ARG A 198 17.07 -23.22 -10.09
C ARG A 198 16.31 -23.80 -11.27
N THR A 199 15.07 -24.21 -11.03
CA THR A 199 14.18 -24.75 -12.07
C THR A 199 13.08 -23.75 -12.42
N TRP A 200 12.59 -23.80 -13.66
CA TRP A 200 11.40 -23.09 -14.10
C TRP A 200 10.55 -24.00 -15.00
N HIS A 201 9.24 -23.77 -14.98
CA HIS A 201 8.29 -24.43 -15.87
C HIS A 201 7.63 -23.37 -16.76
N ASN A 202 7.63 -23.56 -18.08
CA ASN A 202 6.92 -22.70 -19.01
C ASN A 202 6.19 -23.53 -20.07
N ARG A 203 5.38 -22.87 -20.92
CA ARG A 203 4.60 -23.53 -21.99
C ARG A 203 5.46 -24.34 -22.98
N ASN A 204 6.75 -24.05 -23.06
CA ASN A 204 7.72 -24.68 -23.96
C ASN A 204 8.58 -25.74 -23.26
N GLY A 205 8.32 -26.04 -21.98
CA GLY A 205 8.99 -27.11 -21.21
C GLY A 205 9.52 -26.68 -19.84
N ASP A 206 10.06 -27.67 -19.13
CA ASP A 206 10.86 -27.48 -17.92
C ASP A 206 12.29 -27.13 -18.27
N GLY A 207 12.88 -26.19 -17.53
CA GLY A 207 14.29 -25.85 -17.66
C GLY A 207 14.95 -25.66 -16.31
N LYS A 208 16.28 -25.73 -16.30
CA LYS A 208 17.11 -25.57 -15.11
C LYS A 208 18.36 -24.76 -15.40
N LEU A 209 18.85 -24.05 -14.40
CA LEU A 209 20.10 -23.28 -14.49
C LEU A 209 20.85 -23.27 -13.18
N PHE A 210 22.15 -23.06 -13.26
CA PHE A 210 23.00 -22.68 -12.14
C PHE A 210 23.98 -21.59 -12.61
N SER A 211 24.57 -20.87 -11.66
CA SER A 211 25.56 -19.84 -11.92
C SER A 211 26.74 -19.94 -10.96
N VAL A 212 27.91 -19.53 -11.44
CA VAL A 212 29.14 -19.44 -10.67
C VAL A 212 29.76 -18.05 -10.83
N ASN A 213 30.40 -17.55 -9.78
CA ASN A 213 31.26 -16.37 -9.85
C ASN A 213 32.71 -16.83 -9.95
N LEU A 214 33.46 -16.16 -10.81
CA LEU A 214 34.84 -16.50 -11.17
C LEU A 214 35.73 -15.28 -10.89
N LEU A 215 36.91 -15.50 -10.31
CA LEU A 215 37.87 -14.46 -9.95
C LEU A 215 39.26 -14.80 -10.52
N ASP A 216 39.91 -13.81 -11.13
CA ASP A 216 41.33 -13.83 -11.50
C ASP A 216 42.04 -12.54 -11.03
N ASP A 217 43.30 -12.32 -11.43
CA ASP A 217 44.06 -11.11 -11.09
C ASP A 217 43.47 -9.80 -11.66
N SER A 218 42.67 -9.89 -12.72
CA SER A 218 42.10 -8.73 -13.41
C SER A 218 40.71 -8.36 -12.90
N GLY A 219 39.91 -9.32 -12.45
CA GLY A 219 38.58 -9.01 -11.92
C GLY A 219 37.68 -10.22 -11.72
N GLU A 220 36.38 -9.92 -11.55
CA GLU A 220 35.34 -10.92 -11.30
C GLU A 220 34.38 -11.00 -12.49
N ILE A 221 33.90 -12.20 -12.82
CA ILE A 221 32.84 -12.40 -13.82
C ILE A 221 31.90 -13.51 -13.41
N ARG A 222 30.63 -13.38 -13.80
CA ARG A 222 29.61 -14.41 -13.55
C ARG A 222 29.47 -15.31 -14.77
N ALA A 223 29.42 -16.62 -14.57
CA ALA A 223 29.08 -17.60 -15.60
C ALA A 223 27.80 -18.37 -15.25
N THR A 224 26.97 -18.69 -16.25
CA THR A 224 25.68 -19.39 -16.07
C THR A 224 25.57 -20.59 -17.00
N GLY A 225 25.24 -21.76 -16.46
CA GLY A 225 24.92 -22.97 -17.22
C GLY A 225 23.41 -23.21 -17.28
N PHE A 226 22.89 -23.52 -18.47
CA PHE A 226 21.48 -23.84 -18.69
C PHE A 226 21.30 -25.30 -19.11
N ASN A 227 20.24 -25.94 -18.63
CA ASN A 227 19.77 -27.27 -19.01
C ASN A 227 20.89 -28.32 -19.01
N ASP A 228 21.28 -28.85 -20.17
CA ASP A 228 22.33 -29.87 -20.31
C ASP A 228 23.67 -29.42 -19.69
N GLN A 229 24.01 -28.13 -19.82
CA GLN A 229 25.22 -27.58 -19.22
C GLN A 229 25.13 -27.47 -17.70
N CYS A 230 23.91 -27.38 -17.16
CA CYS A 230 23.70 -27.49 -15.73
C CYS A 230 24.03 -28.90 -15.25
N ASP A 231 23.65 -29.94 -15.97
CA ASP A 231 23.95 -31.32 -15.55
C ASP A 231 25.42 -31.67 -15.66
N MET A 232 26.08 -31.23 -16.74
CA MET A 232 27.47 -31.58 -16.99
C MET A 232 28.45 -30.84 -16.09
N LEU A 233 28.22 -29.55 -15.84
CA LEU A 233 29.22 -28.69 -15.18
C LEU A 233 28.92 -28.44 -13.71
N TYR A 234 27.71 -28.72 -13.22
CA TYR A 234 27.39 -28.45 -11.82
C TYR A 234 28.29 -29.27 -10.90
N ASP A 235 28.48 -30.57 -11.14
CA ASP A 235 29.32 -31.40 -10.26
C ASP A 235 30.84 -31.15 -10.45
N VAL A 236 31.23 -30.51 -11.56
CA VAL A 236 32.64 -30.17 -11.85
C VAL A 236 33.09 -28.95 -11.05
N PHE A 237 32.21 -27.95 -10.86
CA PHE A 237 32.53 -26.74 -10.12
C PHE A 237 32.42 -26.92 -8.60
N GLU A 238 33.54 -26.70 -7.91
CA GLU A 238 33.68 -26.67 -6.46
C GLU A 238 34.15 -25.27 -6.05
N GLU A 239 33.50 -24.69 -5.03
CA GLU A 239 33.90 -23.39 -4.49
C GLU A 239 35.34 -23.46 -3.94
N GLY A 240 36.13 -22.43 -4.21
CA GLY A 240 37.53 -22.34 -3.83
C GLY A 240 38.52 -22.96 -4.81
N SER A 241 38.09 -23.82 -5.74
CA SER A 241 38.98 -24.44 -6.74
C SER A 241 39.24 -23.53 -7.94
N VAL A 242 40.40 -23.71 -8.59
CA VAL A 242 40.82 -22.96 -9.79
C VAL A 242 40.56 -23.81 -11.04
N TYR A 243 40.02 -23.18 -12.09
CA TYR A 243 39.64 -23.83 -13.34
C TYR A 243 40.20 -23.09 -14.55
N TYR A 244 40.57 -23.86 -15.58
CA TYR A 244 40.76 -23.39 -16.94
C TYR A 244 39.42 -23.49 -17.68
N ILE A 245 38.89 -22.34 -18.11
CA ILE A 245 37.61 -22.26 -18.84
C ILE A 245 37.92 -21.73 -20.23
N SER A 246 37.67 -22.54 -21.26
CA SER A 246 37.98 -22.20 -22.65
C SER A 246 36.72 -22.01 -23.48
N SER A 247 36.78 -21.05 -24.42
CA SER A 247 35.76 -20.84 -25.45
C SER A 247 35.49 -22.13 -26.25
N PRO A 248 34.26 -22.39 -26.72
CA PRO A 248 33.14 -21.45 -26.85
C PRO A 248 32.31 -21.27 -25.57
N CYS A 249 32.14 -20.01 -25.15
CA CYS A 249 31.16 -19.57 -24.15
C CYS A 249 30.46 -18.32 -24.69
N GLY A 250 29.15 -18.19 -24.45
CA GLY A 250 28.39 -17.02 -24.85
C GLY A 250 28.65 -15.83 -23.93
N VAL A 251 29.35 -14.80 -24.41
CA VAL A 251 29.55 -13.54 -23.67
C VAL A 251 28.36 -12.62 -23.90
N LYS A 252 27.61 -12.30 -22.84
CA LYS A 252 26.42 -11.44 -22.87
C LYS A 252 26.60 -10.23 -21.97
N ILE A 253 25.82 -9.18 -22.20
CA ILE A 253 25.75 -8.05 -21.27
C ILE A 253 25.20 -8.57 -19.94
N ALA A 254 25.91 -8.29 -18.85
CA ALA A 254 25.56 -8.71 -17.52
C ALA A 254 24.19 -8.18 -17.13
N LYS A 255 23.30 -9.08 -16.68
CA LYS A 255 22.02 -8.64 -16.15
C LYS A 255 22.21 -8.20 -14.70
N LYS A 256 22.58 -6.93 -14.52
CA LYS A 256 22.84 -6.29 -13.20
C LYS A 256 21.67 -6.41 -12.20
N GLN A 257 20.47 -6.77 -12.65
CA GLN A 257 19.32 -7.11 -11.79
C GLN A 257 19.50 -8.42 -11.01
N PHE A 258 20.42 -9.29 -11.45
CA PHE A 258 20.61 -10.63 -10.89
C PHE A 258 22.03 -10.89 -10.37
N THR A 259 22.98 -9.97 -10.58
CA THR A 259 24.38 -10.09 -10.18
C THR A 259 24.87 -8.81 -9.51
N ASN A 260 25.69 -8.95 -8.47
CA ASN A 260 26.31 -7.84 -7.75
C ASN A 260 27.73 -7.56 -8.25
N LEU A 261 28.21 -8.30 -9.25
CA LEU A 261 29.54 -8.10 -9.83
C LEU A 261 29.57 -6.81 -10.67
N ASN A 262 30.66 -6.05 -10.54
CA ASN A 262 30.82 -4.79 -11.25
C ASN A 262 31.13 -4.97 -12.76
N ASN A 263 31.37 -6.20 -13.22
CA ASN A 263 31.65 -6.51 -14.62
C ASN A 263 30.42 -6.30 -15.53
N ASP A 264 30.62 -5.64 -16.67
CA ASP A 264 29.58 -5.33 -17.67
C ASP A 264 29.15 -6.55 -18.49
N TYR A 265 29.93 -7.64 -18.45
CA TYR A 265 29.64 -8.87 -19.16
C TYR A 265 29.43 -10.07 -18.20
N GLU A 266 28.66 -11.05 -18.67
CA GLU A 266 28.46 -12.35 -18.04
C GLU A 266 28.65 -13.47 -19.07
N LEU A 267 29.15 -14.61 -18.63
CA LEU A 267 29.36 -15.79 -19.45
C LEU A 267 28.13 -16.72 -19.40
N THR A 268 27.81 -17.33 -20.53
CA THR A 268 26.87 -18.45 -20.64
C THR A 268 27.63 -19.66 -21.14
N PHE A 269 27.57 -20.78 -20.40
CA PHE A 269 28.17 -22.03 -20.86
C PHE A 269 27.36 -22.60 -22.04
N GLU A 270 28.07 -23.00 -23.09
CA GLU A 270 27.52 -23.60 -24.29
C GLU A 270 27.89 -25.08 -24.38
N ARG A 271 27.36 -25.81 -25.37
CA ARG A 271 27.52 -27.27 -25.48
C ARG A 271 28.98 -27.73 -25.50
N ASP A 272 29.86 -26.94 -26.11
CA ASP A 272 31.25 -27.29 -26.32
C ASP A 272 32.20 -26.52 -25.38
N THR A 273 31.68 -25.90 -24.30
CA THR A 273 32.52 -25.25 -23.30
C THR A 273 33.41 -26.28 -22.60
N VAL A 274 34.72 -26.04 -22.58
CA VAL A 274 35.70 -26.89 -21.89
C VAL A 274 36.04 -26.28 -20.53
N VAL A 275 35.81 -27.03 -19.46
CA VAL A 275 36.15 -26.68 -18.07
C VAL A 275 37.05 -27.76 -17.50
N GLU A 276 38.29 -27.39 -17.17
CA GLU A 276 39.29 -28.31 -16.60
C GLU A 276 39.79 -27.76 -15.27
N LYS A 277 39.89 -28.60 -14.24
CA LYS A 277 40.42 -28.19 -12.93
C LYS A 277 41.94 -27.99 -13.04
N ALA A 278 42.44 -26.83 -12.59
CA ALA A 278 43.86 -26.53 -12.63
C ALA A 278 44.63 -27.29 -11.54
N GLU A 279 45.79 -27.88 -11.88
CA GLU A 279 46.68 -28.52 -10.90
C GLU A 279 47.41 -27.49 -10.02
N ASP A 280 47.62 -26.28 -10.53
CA ASP A 280 48.30 -25.19 -9.81
C ASP A 280 47.29 -24.15 -9.28
N GLN A 281 47.13 -24.13 -7.95
CA GLN A 281 46.19 -23.26 -7.22
C GLN A 281 46.83 -21.99 -6.64
N ALA A 282 48.14 -21.80 -6.82
CA ALA A 282 48.90 -20.74 -6.15
C ALA A 282 48.80 -19.36 -6.84
N ASP A 283 48.70 -19.34 -8.17
CA ASP A 283 48.80 -18.10 -8.96
C ASP A 283 47.53 -17.23 -8.96
N VAL A 284 46.38 -17.74 -8.54
CA VAL A 284 45.09 -17.01 -8.64
C VAL A 284 44.71 -16.42 -7.29
N PRO A 285 44.41 -15.11 -7.22
CA PRO A 285 44.26 -14.38 -5.97
C PRO A 285 43.18 -15.00 -5.09
N GLN A 286 43.46 -14.98 -3.78
CA GLN A 286 42.50 -15.41 -2.77
C GLN A 286 41.45 -14.31 -2.56
N ILE A 287 40.27 -14.72 -2.12
CA ILE A 287 39.14 -13.83 -1.83
C ILE A 287 39.60 -12.81 -0.78
N ARG A 288 39.73 -11.54 -1.17
CA ARG A 288 40.01 -10.44 -0.23
C ARG A 288 38.72 -10.02 0.46
N PHE A 289 38.76 -9.90 1.77
CA PHE A 289 37.67 -9.38 2.58
C PHE A 289 37.95 -7.90 2.89
N SER A 290 36.91 -7.07 2.80
CA SER A 290 36.97 -5.68 3.25
C SER A 290 36.03 -5.51 4.45
N PHE A 291 36.48 -5.94 5.62
CA PHE A 291 35.62 -6.02 6.80
C PHE A 291 35.21 -4.64 7.32
N THR A 292 33.91 -4.50 7.58
CA THR A 292 33.34 -3.41 8.36
C THR A 292 33.02 -3.92 9.76
N THR A 293 33.40 -3.17 10.80
CA THR A 293 33.09 -3.55 12.18
C THR A 293 31.60 -3.41 12.47
N ILE A 294 31.09 -4.14 13.47
CA ILE A 294 29.67 -4.11 13.84
C ILE A 294 29.28 -2.75 14.43
N GLY A 295 30.20 -2.08 15.14
CA GLY A 295 29.99 -0.73 15.65
C GLY A 295 29.82 0.31 14.54
N ASP A 296 30.60 0.20 13.46
CA ASP A 296 30.59 1.15 12.35
C ASP A 296 29.39 0.99 11.41
N LEU A 297 28.57 -0.06 11.59
CA LEU A 297 27.35 -0.29 10.80
C LEU A 297 26.36 0.89 10.84
N GLN A 298 26.43 1.75 11.86
CA GLN A 298 25.60 2.95 11.91
C GLN A 298 25.94 3.97 10.82
N SER A 299 27.21 4.05 10.43
CA SER A 299 27.73 4.98 9.41
C SER A 299 27.49 4.50 7.97
N VAL A 300 27.19 3.21 7.79
CA VAL A 300 26.99 2.61 6.47
C VAL A 300 25.58 2.93 5.94
N GLU A 301 25.49 3.33 4.68
CA GLU A 301 24.21 3.58 4.03
C GLU A 301 23.39 2.30 3.86
N LYS A 302 22.06 2.44 3.94
CA LYS A 302 21.11 1.34 3.74
C LYS A 302 21.26 0.75 2.33
N ASP A 303 21.03 -0.56 2.22
CA ASP A 303 21.09 -1.34 0.98
C ASP A 303 22.50 -1.46 0.35
N THR A 304 23.52 -0.93 1.03
CA THR A 304 24.94 -1.17 0.69
C THR A 304 25.34 -2.60 1.01
N THR A 305 26.23 -3.15 0.18
CA THR A 305 26.82 -4.48 0.38
C THR A 305 28.18 -4.34 1.04
N ILE A 306 28.38 -5.05 2.15
CA ILE A 306 29.60 -5.03 2.97
C ILE A 306 30.08 -6.45 3.30
N ASP A 307 31.32 -6.56 3.76
CA ASP A 307 31.87 -7.79 4.32
C ASP A 307 31.97 -7.62 5.86
N VAL A 308 31.59 -8.65 6.62
CA VAL A 308 31.53 -8.60 8.10
C VAL A 308 32.13 -9.87 8.68
N ILE A 309 32.88 -9.73 9.78
CA ILE A 309 33.38 -10.84 10.59
C ILE A 309 32.89 -10.68 12.02
N GLY A 310 32.46 -11.79 12.64
CA GLY A 310 31.91 -11.78 13.99
C GLY A 310 31.91 -13.15 14.64
N VAL A 311 31.88 -13.19 15.97
CA VAL A 311 31.65 -14.41 16.74
C VAL A 311 30.15 -14.70 16.76
N LEU A 312 29.79 -15.94 16.48
CA LEU A 312 28.41 -16.39 16.55
C LEU A 312 27.97 -16.57 18.01
N LYS A 313 27.08 -15.70 18.50
CA LYS A 313 26.57 -15.78 19.88
C LYS A 313 25.32 -16.65 20.00
N GLU A 314 24.37 -16.51 19.07
CA GLU A 314 23.09 -17.21 19.11
C GLU A 314 22.61 -17.57 17.71
N VAL A 315 21.92 -18.71 17.59
CA VAL A 315 21.32 -19.22 16.36
C VAL A 315 19.84 -19.46 16.61
N ALA A 316 18.97 -18.77 15.86
CA ALA A 316 17.53 -18.95 15.96
C ALA A 316 17.05 -20.20 15.18
N GLU A 317 15.83 -20.63 15.48
CA GLU A 317 15.15 -21.70 14.72
C GLU A 317 14.82 -21.25 13.28
N VAL A 318 14.65 -22.23 12.37
CA VAL A 318 14.25 -21.92 10.99
C VAL A 318 12.78 -21.51 10.97
N SER A 319 12.51 -20.33 10.42
CA SER A 319 11.16 -19.84 10.14
C SER A 319 10.88 -19.86 8.64
N GLN A 320 9.62 -20.05 8.25
CA GLN A 320 9.19 -20.01 6.86
C GLN A 320 8.34 -18.76 6.64
N ILE A 321 8.71 -17.94 5.66
CA ILE A 321 7.96 -16.73 5.28
C ILE A 321 7.46 -16.82 3.84
N MET A 322 6.26 -16.32 3.59
CA MET A 322 5.68 -16.27 2.25
C MET A 322 6.06 -14.96 1.56
N SER A 323 6.66 -15.02 0.36
CA SER A 323 7.00 -13.82 -0.41
C SER A 323 5.73 -13.12 -0.89
N LYS A 324 5.54 -11.85 -0.51
CA LYS A 324 4.37 -11.06 -0.93
C LYS A 324 4.26 -10.84 -2.45
N THR A 325 5.40 -10.83 -3.15
CA THR A 325 5.45 -10.57 -4.60
C THR A 325 5.26 -11.84 -5.43
N THR A 326 5.75 -12.99 -4.94
CA THR A 326 5.77 -14.24 -5.72
C THR A 326 4.90 -15.36 -5.12
N ASN A 327 4.34 -15.13 -3.93
CA ASN A 327 3.59 -16.08 -3.12
C ASN A 327 4.33 -17.41 -2.82
N LYS A 328 5.65 -17.45 -3.03
CA LYS A 328 6.50 -18.62 -2.76
C LYS A 328 7.01 -18.60 -1.32
N PRO A 329 7.05 -19.76 -0.64
CA PRO A 329 7.63 -19.86 0.68
C PRO A 329 9.17 -19.81 0.63
N TYR A 330 9.79 -19.06 1.53
CA TYR A 330 11.23 -18.98 1.74
C TYR A 330 11.56 -19.32 3.20
N ASN A 331 12.56 -20.18 3.38
CA ASN A 331 13.11 -20.48 4.70
C ASN A 331 14.11 -19.39 5.10
N LYS A 332 14.01 -18.95 6.36
CA LYS A 332 14.80 -17.89 6.97
C LYS A 332 15.34 -18.39 8.30
N ARG A 333 16.60 -18.07 8.61
CA ARG A 333 17.20 -18.29 9.93
C ARG A 333 17.97 -17.04 10.34
N GLU A 334 17.83 -16.64 11.59
CA GLU A 334 18.51 -15.47 12.16
C GLU A 334 19.71 -15.91 12.99
N LEU A 335 20.82 -15.20 12.83
CA LEU A 335 22.08 -15.39 13.53
C LEU A 335 22.41 -14.10 14.28
N THR A 336 22.87 -14.21 15.53
CA THR A 336 23.35 -13.06 16.30
C THR A 336 24.87 -13.05 16.29
N LEU A 337 25.45 -12.02 15.69
CA LEU A 337 26.90 -11.82 15.60
C LEU A 337 27.36 -10.72 16.55
N VAL A 338 28.53 -10.91 17.14
CA VAL A 338 29.18 -9.97 18.06
C VAL A 338 30.66 -9.80 17.69
N ASP A 339 31.22 -8.63 17.99
CA ASP A 339 32.63 -8.32 17.75
C ASP A 339 33.19 -7.51 18.93
N SER A 340 34.47 -7.13 18.83
CA SER A 340 35.19 -6.36 19.85
C SER A 340 34.69 -4.93 20.06
N THR A 341 33.67 -4.47 19.33
CA THR A 341 33.09 -3.13 19.49
C THR A 341 31.99 -3.06 20.56
N GLY A 342 31.62 -4.20 21.16
CA GLY A 342 30.60 -4.25 22.21
C GLY A 342 29.15 -4.24 21.68
N PHE A 343 28.97 -4.34 20.36
CA PHE A 343 27.64 -4.37 19.72
C PHE A 343 27.26 -5.77 19.23
N SER A 344 25.96 -6.03 19.23
CA SER A 344 25.35 -7.21 18.61
C SER A 344 24.51 -6.82 17.41
N VAL A 345 24.60 -7.59 16.34
CA VAL A 345 23.80 -7.41 15.13
C VAL A 345 23.14 -8.71 14.70
N ARG A 346 21.89 -8.60 14.24
CA ARG A 346 21.15 -9.72 13.65
C ARG A 346 21.52 -9.86 12.17
N LEU A 347 21.98 -11.04 11.78
CA LEU A 347 22.23 -11.42 10.39
C LEU A 347 21.25 -12.50 9.95
N THR A 348 20.54 -12.27 8.85
CA THR A 348 19.61 -13.24 8.28
C THR A 348 20.27 -14.06 7.17
N VAL A 349 20.15 -15.39 7.25
CA VAL A 349 20.47 -16.33 6.17
C VAL A 349 19.19 -16.95 5.59
N TRP A 350 19.25 -17.34 4.32
CA TRP A 350 18.07 -17.73 3.53
C TRP A 350 18.20 -19.12 2.89
N GLY A 351 17.07 -19.77 2.61
CA GLY A 351 16.98 -20.95 1.75
C GLY A 351 17.69 -22.18 2.32
N SER A 352 18.51 -22.83 1.49
CA SER A 352 19.28 -24.03 1.87
C SER A 352 20.31 -23.74 2.94
N THR A 353 20.95 -22.56 2.91
CA THR A 353 21.91 -22.12 3.92
C THR A 353 21.23 -21.99 5.27
N ALA A 354 19.96 -21.53 5.31
CA ALA A 354 19.18 -21.50 6.54
C ALA A 354 18.87 -22.92 7.06
N LEU A 355 18.53 -23.89 6.21
CA LEU A 355 18.22 -25.27 6.61
C LEU A 355 19.46 -26.05 7.07
N ASN A 356 20.56 -25.94 6.32
CA ASN A 356 21.78 -26.72 6.53
C ASN A 356 22.78 -26.04 7.48
N PHE A 357 22.39 -24.94 8.14
CA PHE A 357 23.25 -24.26 9.10
C PHE A 357 23.47 -25.15 10.33
N ASN A 358 24.69 -25.67 10.50
CA ASN A 358 25.10 -26.53 11.61
C ASN A 358 26.46 -26.09 12.14
N VAL A 359 26.55 -24.82 12.56
CA VAL A 359 27.76 -24.23 13.15
C VAL A 359 27.54 -24.07 14.64
N THR A 360 28.55 -24.44 15.43
CA THR A 360 28.52 -24.29 16.89
C THR A 360 28.57 -22.81 17.27
N PRO A 361 27.77 -22.37 18.27
CA PRO A 361 27.99 -21.07 18.91
C PRO A 361 29.43 -20.93 19.39
N GLU A 362 29.95 -19.71 19.47
CA GLU A 362 31.34 -19.34 19.77
C GLU A 362 32.37 -19.54 18.63
N SER A 363 31.96 -20.01 17.46
CA SER A 363 32.79 -20.00 16.24
C SER A 363 32.87 -18.60 15.62
N VAL A 364 33.99 -18.29 14.97
CA VAL A 364 34.17 -17.05 14.21
C VAL A 364 33.64 -17.26 12.79
N ILE A 365 32.80 -16.37 12.30
CA ILE A 365 32.23 -16.49 10.95
C ILE A 365 32.52 -15.21 10.17
N ALA A 366 33.12 -15.36 9.00
CA ALA A 366 33.31 -14.30 8.02
C ALA A 366 32.23 -14.41 6.93
N PHE A 367 31.50 -13.32 6.73
CA PHE A 367 30.51 -13.18 5.69
C PHE A 367 30.98 -12.18 4.63
N LYS A 368 30.95 -12.62 3.36
CA LYS A 368 31.18 -11.76 2.20
C LYS A 368 29.86 -11.43 1.52
N GLY A 369 29.67 -10.17 1.12
CA GLY A 369 28.50 -9.79 0.31
C GLY A 369 27.20 -9.75 1.11
N VAL A 370 27.23 -9.12 2.29
CA VAL A 370 26.09 -8.95 3.17
C VAL A 370 25.44 -7.60 2.93
N LYS A 371 24.12 -7.57 2.79
CA LYS A 371 23.39 -6.31 2.61
C LYS A 371 23.01 -5.71 3.97
N VAL A 372 23.30 -4.43 4.15
CA VAL A 372 22.86 -3.64 5.31
C VAL A 372 21.40 -3.24 5.14
N SER A 373 20.59 -3.49 6.18
CA SER A 373 19.17 -3.19 6.23
C SER A 373 18.81 -2.53 7.56
N ASP A 374 17.80 -1.66 7.55
CA ASP A 374 17.40 -0.89 8.74
C ASP A 374 16.23 -1.53 9.50
N PHE A 375 16.19 -2.86 9.55
CA PHE A 375 15.08 -3.59 10.17
C PHE A 375 15.30 -3.75 11.67
N GLY A 376 14.58 -2.94 12.46
CA GLY A 376 14.63 -2.95 13.93
C GLY A 376 16.00 -2.51 14.47
N GLY A 377 16.53 -1.43 13.90
CA GLY A 377 17.93 -1.00 14.06
C GLY A 377 18.73 -1.23 12.78
N ARG A 378 20.06 -1.35 12.89
CA ARG A 378 20.90 -1.89 11.79
C ARG A 378 20.90 -3.41 11.85
N SER A 379 20.68 -4.04 10.71
CA SER A 379 20.56 -5.49 10.54
C SER A 379 21.24 -5.91 9.24
N LEU A 380 21.60 -7.18 9.15
CA LEU A 380 22.35 -7.75 8.05
C LEU A 380 21.56 -8.84 7.36
N SER A 381 21.66 -8.95 6.04
CA SER A 381 21.05 -10.03 5.27
C SER A 381 22.05 -10.58 4.27
N LEU A 382 22.33 -11.88 4.34
CA LEU A 382 23.20 -12.55 3.37
C LEU A 382 22.52 -12.55 2.00
N LEU A 383 23.20 -12.02 0.98
CA LEU A 383 22.72 -12.06 -0.40
C LEU A 383 22.92 -13.46 -1.00
N SER A 384 22.19 -13.79 -2.06
CA SER A 384 22.38 -15.09 -2.74
C SER A 384 23.76 -15.25 -3.42
N SER A 385 24.48 -14.14 -3.61
CA SER A 385 25.85 -14.12 -4.10
C SER A 385 26.88 -14.01 -2.98
N GLY A 386 26.44 -13.91 -1.73
CA GLY A 386 27.31 -13.82 -0.57
C GLY A 386 27.81 -15.20 -0.16
N SER A 387 28.99 -15.24 0.44
CA SER A 387 29.59 -16.46 0.97
C SER A 387 29.79 -16.36 2.48
N MET A 388 29.86 -17.52 3.13
CA MET A 388 30.06 -17.64 4.56
C MET A 388 31.20 -18.62 4.80
N THR A 389 32.23 -18.20 5.53
CA THR A 389 33.38 -19.04 5.90
C THR A 389 33.43 -19.14 7.42
N VAL A 390 33.44 -20.36 7.93
CA VAL A 390 33.52 -20.67 9.37
C VAL A 390 34.97 -20.88 9.74
N ASP A 391 35.40 -20.24 10.83
CA ASP A 391 36.76 -20.24 11.38
C ASP A 391 37.85 -20.06 10.30
N PRO A 392 37.82 -18.93 9.55
CA PRO A 392 38.81 -18.68 8.51
C PRO A 392 40.20 -18.49 9.11
N ASP A 393 41.22 -19.04 8.45
CA ASP A 393 42.63 -18.89 8.85
C ASP A 393 43.17 -17.52 8.42
N MET A 394 42.86 -16.49 9.22
CA MET A 394 43.28 -15.11 9.01
C MET A 394 43.53 -14.39 10.34
N GLU A 395 44.40 -13.39 10.33
CA GLU A 395 44.84 -12.68 11.53
C GLU A 395 43.67 -12.06 12.31
N GLU A 396 42.68 -11.50 11.60
CA GLU A 396 41.48 -10.90 12.19
C GLU A 396 40.60 -11.92 12.92
N ALA A 397 40.48 -13.14 12.40
CA ALA A 397 39.70 -14.20 13.02
C ALA A 397 40.36 -14.71 14.30
N HIS A 398 41.69 -14.90 14.28
CA HIS A 398 42.47 -15.27 15.46
C HIS A 398 42.39 -14.20 16.55
N LYS A 399 42.46 -12.91 16.17
CA LYS A 399 42.27 -11.78 17.10
C LYS A 399 40.88 -11.78 17.73
N LEU A 400 39.83 -11.96 16.93
CA LEU A 400 38.45 -11.96 17.40
C LEU A 400 38.17 -13.13 18.36
N LYS A 401 38.71 -14.32 18.03
CA LYS A 401 38.59 -15.51 18.88
C LYS A 401 39.31 -15.32 20.22
N GLY A 402 40.55 -14.81 20.19
CA GLY A 402 41.31 -14.51 21.40
C GLY A 402 40.64 -13.46 22.29
N TRP A 403 40.06 -12.41 21.70
CA TRP A 403 39.28 -11.41 22.44
C TRP A 403 38.02 -12.02 23.09
N TYR A 404 37.26 -12.81 22.33
CA TYR A 404 36.01 -13.40 22.82
C TYR A 404 36.24 -14.39 23.97
N ASP A 405 37.28 -15.23 23.85
CA ASP A 405 37.64 -16.21 24.88
C ASP A 405 38.21 -15.54 26.15
N ALA A 406 38.82 -14.36 26.04
CA ALA A 406 39.39 -13.64 27.18
C ALA A 406 38.38 -12.74 27.91
N GLN A 407 37.48 -12.06 27.19
CA GLN A 407 36.59 -11.03 27.75
C GLN A 407 35.16 -11.09 27.20
N GLY A 408 34.98 -11.40 25.91
CA GLY A 408 33.67 -11.31 25.25
C GLY A 408 32.60 -12.32 25.68
N ARG A 409 32.96 -13.44 26.32
CA ARG A 409 31.98 -14.44 26.81
C ARG A 409 31.05 -13.90 27.89
N ASP A 410 31.58 -13.12 28.82
CA ASP A 410 30.85 -12.60 29.99
C ASP A 410 30.28 -11.18 29.75
N GLU A 411 30.51 -10.61 28.57
CA GLU A 411 30.12 -9.25 28.23
C GLU A 411 28.68 -9.16 27.68
N VAL A 412 27.96 -8.12 28.10
CA VAL A 412 26.60 -7.81 27.63
C VAL A 412 26.70 -6.82 26.46
N PHE A 413 26.33 -7.27 25.27
CA PHE A 413 26.42 -6.48 24.04
C PHE A 413 25.20 -5.58 23.84
N ALA A 414 25.43 -4.33 23.47
CA ALA A 414 24.37 -3.41 23.09
C ALA A 414 23.79 -3.82 21.71
N SER A 415 22.48 -3.81 21.56
CA SER A 415 21.85 -4.03 20.25
C SER A 415 21.74 -2.71 19.51
N HIS A 416 21.95 -2.72 18.19
CA HIS A 416 21.58 -1.58 17.33
C HIS A 416 20.06 -1.36 17.22
N ALA A 417 19.24 -2.16 17.93
CA ALA A 417 17.80 -1.98 18.02
C ALA A 417 17.44 -0.81 18.95
N SER A 418 16.80 0.20 18.38
CA SER A 418 16.10 1.24 19.14
C SER A 418 14.89 0.62 19.86
N MET A 419 15.04 0.31 21.15
CA MET A 419 13.91 -0.10 22.00
C MET A 419 13.06 1.12 22.38
N PRO A 420 11.73 0.98 22.37
CA PRO A 420 11.07 0.61 23.62
C PRO A 420 10.05 -0.53 23.48
N GLY A 421 10.04 -1.42 24.48
CA GLY A 421 8.83 -2.10 24.96
C GLY A 421 8.31 -3.29 24.16
N VAL A 422 8.42 -4.47 24.75
CA VAL A 422 7.96 -5.77 24.26
C VAL A 422 6.49 -5.76 23.83
N ALA A 423 6.28 -5.87 22.51
CA ALA A 423 5.11 -6.50 21.92
C ALA A 423 5.55 -7.18 20.61
N THR A 424 5.27 -8.48 20.51
CA THR A 424 5.38 -9.26 19.28
C THR A 424 4.43 -8.70 18.21
N SER A 425 4.89 -7.70 17.46
CA SER A 425 4.33 -7.35 16.15
C SER A 425 5.38 -6.58 15.36
N THR A 426 5.72 -7.10 14.18
CA THR A 426 6.64 -6.50 13.22
C THR A 426 6.15 -5.12 12.77
N THR A 427 6.60 -4.04 13.41
CA THR A 427 6.36 -2.68 12.92
C THR A 427 7.29 -2.43 11.72
N LYS A 428 6.75 -2.64 10.52
CA LYS A 428 7.41 -2.29 9.25
C LYS A 428 7.52 -0.77 9.15
N LEU A 429 8.73 -0.24 9.10
CA LEU A 429 8.95 1.15 8.72
C LEU A 429 8.67 1.37 7.22
N GLU A 430 8.03 2.49 6.97
CA GLU A 430 7.10 2.80 5.87
C GLU A 430 7.79 2.99 4.52
N GLN A 431 7.40 2.18 3.53
CA GLN A 431 7.87 2.33 2.15
C GLN A 431 7.06 3.41 1.41
N PHE A 432 7.73 4.25 0.61
CA PHE A 432 7.04 5.11 -0.35
C PHE A 432 6.31 4.25 -1.38
N LYS A 433 5.02 4.50 -1.55
CA LYS A 433 4.16 3.79 -2.50
C LYS A 433 3.39 4.77 -3.36
N THR A 434 3.15 4.39 -4.61
CA THR A 434 2.24 5.12 -5.48
C THR A 434 0.78 4.78 -5.13
N VAL A 435 -0.15 5.65 -5.51
CA VAL A 435 -1.60 5.38 -5.34
C VAL A 435 -2.01 4.06 -6.04
N ALA A 436 -1.38 3.73 -7.17
CA ALA A 436 -1.63 2.48 -7.89
C ALA A 436 -1.17 1.26 -7.07
N GLN A 437 0.04 1.29 -6.51
CA GLN A 437 0.57 0.21 -5.66
C GLN A 437 -0.26 0.00 -4.40
N VAL A 438 -0.72 1.08 -3.76
CA VAL A 438 -1.61 0.98 -2.59
C VAL A 438 -2.90 0.23 -2.93
N LYS A 439 -3.47 0.48 -4.12
CA LYS A 439 -4.67 -0.21 -4.62
C LYS A 439 -4.38 -1.66 -5.04
N GLU A 440 -3.31 -1.91 -5.79
CA GLU A 440 -2.94 -3.26 -6.26
C GLU A 440 -2.61 -4.21 -5.10
N GLU A 441 -1.91 -3.71 -4.09
CA GLU A 441 -1.55 -4.48 -2.90
C GLU A 441 -2.69 -4.57 -1.87
N GLN A 442 -3.82 -3.91 -2.12
CA GLN A 442 -4.99 -3.90 -1.23
C GLN A 442 -4.62 -3.50 0.22
N LEU A 443 -3.76 -2.48 0.36
CA LEU A 443 -3.29 -2.04 1.69
C LEU A 443 -4.44 -1.41 2.49
N GLY A 444 -4.64 -1.90 3.71
CA GLY A 444 -5.75 -1.51 4.56
C GLY A 444 -7.08 -2.20 4.22
N MET A 445 -7.05 -3.29 3.44
CA MET A 445 -8.22 -4.18 3.20
C MET A 445 -8.20 -5.43 4.08
N SER A 446 -7.34 -5.47 5.10
CA SER A 446 -7.31 -6.47 6.16
C SER A 446 -7.67 -5.82 7.49
N ASP A 447 -8.00 -6.63 8.51
CA ASP A 447 -8.20 -6.14 9.89
C ASP A 447 -6.93 -5.48 10.47
N GLU A 448 -5.75 -5.80 9.93
CA GLU A 448 -4.50 -5.13 10.27
C GLU A 448 -4.36 -3.75 9.61
N VAL A 449 -3.95 -2.77 10.40
CA VAL A 449 -3.68 -1.41 9.94
C VAL A 449 -2.39 -1.38 9.11
N ALA A 450 -2.47 -0.79 7.91
CA ALA A 450 -1.34 -0.59 7.03
C ALA A 450 -0.83 0.86 7.09
N TYR A 451 0.48 1.03 7.17
CA TYR A 451 1.14 2.33 7.13
C TYR A 451 2.00 2.45 5.87
N PHE A 452 1.96 3.60 5.20
CA PHE A 452 2.75 3.89 4.00
C PHE A 452 2.99 5.38 3.82
N SER A 453 4.03 5.71 3.04
CA SER A 453 4.30 7.09 2.61
C SER A 453 3.89 7.29 1.16
N LEU A 454 3.36 8.46 0.82
CA LEU A 454 2.85 8.81 -0.51
C LEU A 454 3.26 10.23 -0.88
N LYS A 455 3.86 10.43 -2.05
CA LYS A 455 4.02 11.77 -2.64
C LYS A 455 2.88 12.02 -3.61
N ALA A 456 2.02 13.00 -3.32
CA ALA A 456 0.83 13.27 -4.13
C ALA A 456 0.50 14.77 -4.20
N THR A 457 -0.22 15.15 -5.24
CA THR A 457 -0.74 16.52 -5.44
C THR A 457 -2.21 16.55 -5.08
N VAL A 458 -2.62 17.55 -4.29
CA VAL A 458 -4.01 17.77 -3.94
C VAL A 458 -4.73 18.32 -5.17
N ILE A 459 -5.71 17.60 -5.69
CA ILE A 459 -6.48 18.03 -6.88
C ILE A 459 -7.73 18.81 -6.47
N TYR A 460 -8.31 18.45 -5.33
CA TYR A 460 -9.59 18.97 -4.88
C TYR A 460 -9.69 18.85 -3.35
N ILE A 461 -10.21 19.90 -2.72
CA ILE A 461 -10.58 19.94 -1.30
C ILE A 461 -12.08 20.20 -1.22
N LYS A 462 -12.81 19.34 -0.51
CA LYS A 462 -14.27 19.46 -0.32
C LYS A 462 -14.57 20.63 0.63
N GLN A 463 -15.50 21.50 0.25
CA GLN A 463 -15.79 22.76 0.96
C GLN A 463 -16.96 22.67 1.96
N ASP A 464 -17.72 21.57 1.96
CA ASP A 464 -18.95 21.44 2.74
C ASP A 464 -18.71 21.33 4.26
N THR A 465 -17.54 20.82 4.67
CA THR A 465 -17.22 20.55 6.08
C THR A 465 -15.84 21.14 6.40
N ILE A 466 -15.81 22.20 7.21
CA ILE A 466 -14.58 22.85 7.66
C ILE A 466 -14.28 22.36 9.08
N CYS A 467 -13.69 21.17 9.16
CA CYS A 467 -13.16 20.60 10.39
C CYS A 467 -11.89 19.86 10.03
N PHE A 468 -10.75 20.37 10.49
CA PHE A 468 -9.46 19.79 10.19
C PHE A 468 -8.46 20.05 11.30
N ASP A 469 -7.49 19.14 11.42
CA ASP A 469 -6.43 19.16 12.42
C ASP A 469 -5.23 20.03 11.99
N GLU A 470 -4.10 19.85 12.66
CA GLU A 470 -2.87 20.58 12.35
C GLU A 470 -2.38 20.35 10.91
N VAL A 471 -2.60 19.16 10.34
CA VAL A 471 -2.22 18.84 8.95
C VAL A 471 -3.07 19.67 7.99
N GLY A 472 -4.37 19.76 8.24
CA GLY A 472 -5.26 20.64 7.47
C GLY A 472 -4.85 22.10 7.57
N ARG A 473 -4.42 22.57 8.76
CA ARG A 473 -3.91 23.94 8.94
C ARG A 473 -2.68 24.22 8.08
N TYR A 474 -1.74 23.29 7.99
CA TYR A 474 -0.56 23.44 7.11
C TYR A 474 -0.95 23.48 5.63
N MET A 475 -1.93 22.68 5.22
CA MET A 475 -2.39 22.63 3.83
C MET A 475 -3.17 23.88 3.43
N MET A 476 -4.02 24.37 4.33
CA MET A 476 -4.92 25.51 4.12
C MET A 476 -4.27 26.86 4.43
N GLY A 477 -3.15 26.89 5.17
CA GLY A 477 -2.46 28.12 5.58
C GLY A 477 -3.17 28.91 6.69
N THR A 478 -4.32 28.44 7.18
CA THR A 478 -5.14 29.06 8.22
C THR A 478 -5.80 28.00 9.10
N SER A 479 -6.25 28.37 10.30
CA SER A 479 -6.98 27.43 11.17
C SER A 479 -8.43 27.21 10.69
N ALA A 480 -9.04 26.10 11.10
CA ALA A 480 -10.44 25.81 10.79
C ALA A 480 -11.39 26.90 11.34
N ASP A 481 -11.13 27.39 12.56
CA ASP A 481 -11.92 28.46 13.20
C ASP A 481 -11.87 29.76 12.40
N GLN A 482 -10.66 30.17 11.99
CA GLN A 482 -10.46 31.39 11.19
C GLN A 482 -11.10 31.25 9.80
N LEU A 483 -11.02 30.07 9.18
CA LEU A 483 -11.64 29.81 7.89
C LEU A 483 -13.17 29.82 7.98
N MET A 484 -13.74 29.34 9.09
CA MET A 484 -15.18 29.39 9.36
C MET A 484 -15.67 30.83 9.60
N GLU A 485 -14.92 31.63 10.36
CA GLU A 485 -15.20 33.05 10.56
C GLU A 485 -15.12 33.84 9.24
N LEU A 486 -14.07 33.58 8.44
CA LEU A 486 -13.93 34.14 7.09
C LEU A 486 -15.10 33.74 6.20
N ARG A 487 -15.57 32.50 6.24
CA ARG A 487 -16.72 32.06 5.44
C ARG A 487 -18.02 32.78 5.81
N GLN A 488 -18.20 33.15 7.08
CA GLN A 488 -19.37 33.92 7.52
C GLN A 488 -19.31 35.40 7.10
N ASN A 489 -18.09 35.96 7.04
CA ASN A 489 -17.88 37.39 6.78
C ASN A 489 -17.56 37.73 5.30
N ASP A 490 -16.85 36.85 4.59
CA ASP A 490 -16.38 36.99 3.20
C ASP A 490 -16.22 35.61 2.53
N GLU A 491 -17.31 35.15 1.90
CA GLU A 491 -17.36 33.86 1.20
C GLU A 491 -16.35 33.75 0.05
N LYS A 492 -16.00 34.87 -0.59
CA LYS A 492 -15.06 34.90 -1.71
C LYS A 492 -13.63 34.67 -1.22
N ALA A 493 -13.24 35.36 -0.15
CA ALA A 493 -11.92 35.17 0.47
C ALA A 493 -11.73 33.74 0.98
N ALA A 494 -12.77 33.14 1.56
CA ALA A 494 -12.74 31.73 1.94
C ALA A 494 -12.55 30.81 0.72
N GLY A 495 -13.25 31.07 -0.38
CA GLY A 495 -13.10 30.34 -1.65
C GLY A 495 -11.69 30.41 -2.25
N ASP A 496 -11.05 31.58 -2.20
CA ASP A 496 -9.69 31.79 -2.69
C ASP A 496 -8.66 30.96 -1.90
N ILE A 497 -8.84 30.79 -0.59
CA ILE A 497 -7.97 29.95 0.25
C ILE A 497 -8.07 28.47 -0.17
N PHE A 498 -9.29 27.96 -0.43
CA PHE A 498 -9.46 26.60 -0.95
C PHE A 498 -8.82 26.43 -2.32
N GLN A 499 -8.88 27.46 -3.16
CA GLN A 499 -8.28 27.43 -4.50
C GLN A 499 -6.75 27.44 -4.44
N ASP A 500 -6.15 28.21 -3.52
CA ASP A 500 -4.70 28.28 -3.31
C ASP A 500 -4.12 26.98 -2.70
N ALA A 501 -4.90 26.31 -1.86
CA ALA A 501 -4.53 25.01 -1.29
C ALA A 501 -4.58 23.85 -2.33
N ASN A 502 -5.34 24.02 -3.41
CA ASN A 502 -5.37 23.07 -4.52
C ASN A 502 -4.07 23.12 -5.34
N CYS A 503 -3.80 22.03 -6.07
CA CYS A 503 -2.63 21.87 -6.94
C CYS A 503 -1.26 21.90 -6.22
N ARG A 504 -1.23 21.81 -4.88
CA ARG A 504 0.01 21.70 -4.10
C ARG A 504 0.42 20.24 -3.89
N THR A 505 1.72 19.99 -3.97
CA THR A 505 2.30 18.64 -3.83
C THR A 505 2.90 18.45 -2.45
N TRP A 506 2.56 17.33 -1.81
CA TRP A 506 2.96 17.02 -0.45
C TRP A 506 3.50 15.59 -0.34
N ASN A 507 4.32 15.36 0.68
CA ASN A 507 4.69 14.03 1.14
C ASN A 507 3.77 13.66 2.31
N PHE A 508 2.80 12.80 2.04
CA PHE A 508 1.85 12.30 3.02
C PHE A 508 2.40 11.05 3.71
N ARG A 509 2.29 11.03 5.03
CA ARG A 509 2.32 9.78 5.81
C ARG A 509 0.89 9.34 6.02
N CYS A 510 0.55 8.16 5.49
CA CYS A 510 -0.81 7.67 5.41
C CYS A 510 -0.96 6.38 6.22
N ARG A 511 -2.05 6.33 6.98
CA ARG A 511 -2.56 5.12 7.62
C ARG A 511 -3.78 4.65 6.84
N ALA A 512 -3.70 3.51 6.17
CA ALA A 512 -4.86 2.83 5.59
C ALA A 512 -5.33 1.73 6.54
N LYS A 513 -6.62 1.76 6.84
CA LYS A 513 -7.33 0.73 7.59
C LYS A 513 -8.64 0.47 6.87
N ILE A 514 -9.22 -0.73 7.08
CA ILE A 514 -10.62 -0.89 6.75
C ILE A 514 -11.36 0.14 7.59
N ASP A 515 -12.04 0.99 6.86
CA ASP A 515 -12.98 1.91 7.40
C ASP A 515 -14.13 1.06 7.99
N ASN A 516 -14.06 0.83 9.30
CA ASN A 516 -15.12 0.22 10.07
C ASN A 516 -16.20 1.27 10.41
N PHE A 517 -16.40 2.33 9.61
CA PHE A 517 -17.56 3.20 9.77
C PHE A 517 -18.85 2.40 9.64
N GLY A 518 -18.76 1.23 8.99
CA GLY A 518 -19.52 0.01 9.24
C GLY A 518 -20.15 -0.08 10.62
N ASP A 519 -19.34 -0.09 11.67
CA ASP A 519 -19.79 -0.30 13.03
C ASP A 519 -20.07 1.02 13.78
N GLN A 520 -19.84 2.21 13.18
CA GLN A 520 -19.78 3.51 13.89
C GLN A 520 -20.93 4.49 13.59
N GLN A 521 -22.00 4.06 12.91
CA GLN A 521 -23.10 4.94 12.53
C GLN A 521 -24.11 5.16 13.66
N ARG A 522 -23.76 5.97 14.67
CA ARG A 522 -24.75 6.55 15.60
C ARG A 522 -25.14 7.94 15.13
N MET A 523 -26.42 8.29 15.28
CA MET A 523 -27.00 9.50 14.71
C MET A 523 -26.23 10.78 15.10
N ASP A 524 -25.91 11.00 16.38
CA ASP A 524 -25.23 12.22 16.82
C ASP A 524 -23.82 12.34 16.23
N ILE A 525 -23.10 11.22 16.09
CA ILE A 525 -21.78 11.18 15.44
C ILE A 525 -21.92 11.52 13.96
N LEU A 526 -22.91 10.94 13.27
CA LEU A 526 -23.18 11.28 11.87
C LEU A 526 -23.59 12.75 11.69
N GLN A 527 -24.35 13.32 12.62
CA GLN A 527 -24.72 14.73 12.60
C GLN A 527 -23.48 15.61 12.80
N ARG A 528 -22.63 15.29 13.78
CA ARG A 528 -21.36 15.99 14.03
C ARG A 528 -20.43 15.96 12.80
N GLU A 529 -20.42 14.86 12.06
CA GLU A 529 -19.65 14.71 10.81
C GLU A 529 -20.30 15.34 9.58
N GLY A 530 -21.49 15.94 9.72
CA GLY A 530 -22.24 16.54 8.61
C GLY A 530 -22.82 15.52 7.61
N LYS A 531 -22.96 14.26 8.02
CA LYS A 531 -23.47 13.15 7.19
C LYS A 531 -24.92 12.80 7.47
N TYR A 532 -25.51 13.30 8.56
CA TYR A 532 -26.89 13.03 8.92
C TYR A 532 -27.85 14.09 8.36
N PRO A 533 -28.90 13.71 7.62
CA PRO A 533 -29.92 14.66 7.15
C PRO A 533 -30.81 15.09 8.32
N VAL A 534 -30.56 16.28 8.85
CA VAL A 534 -31.33 16.87 9.95
C VAL A 534 -32.66 17.46 9.42
N PRO A 535 -33.82 17.15 10.03
CA PRO A 535 -35.10 17.73 9.60
C PRO A 535 -35.11 19.26 9.71
N PRO A 536 -35.81 19.99 8.82
CA PRO A 536 -35.83 21.47 8.84
C PRO A 536 -36.30 22.09 10.16
N GLN A 537 -37.14 21.39 10.92
CA GLN A 537 -37.65 21.85 12.22
C GLN A 537 -36.69 21.61 13.39
N ALA A 538 -35.64 20.81 13.21
CA ALA A 538 -34.69 20.52 14.27
C ALA A 538 -33.69 21.68 14.43
N PRO A 539 -33.31 22.04 15.67
CA PRO A 539 -32.26 23.02 15.88
C PRO A 539 -30.90 22.50 15.40
N SER A 540 -29.95 23.41 15.20
CA SER A 540 -28.55 23.06 14.88
C SER A 540 -27.85 22.36 16.04
N THR A 541 -28.26 22.65 17.28
CA THR A 541 -27.76 22.00 18.50
C THR A 541 -28.06 20.49 18.48
N MET A 542 -27.05 19.68 18.82
CA MET A 542 -27.12 18.21 18.79
C MET A 542 -27.89 17.63 20.00
N GLY A 543 -28.04 16.30 20.02
CA GLY A 543 -28.68 15.55 21.10
C GLY A 543 -30.21 15.47 20.96
N VAL A 544 -30.76 14.29 21.21
CA VAL A 544 -32.18 13.98 20.93
C VAL A 544 -32.96 13.47 22.13
N GLU A 545 -32.33 13.25 23.28
CA GLU A 545 -33.02 12.79 24.48
C GLU A 545 -32.40 13.41 25.73
N PHE A 546 -33.22 13.58 26.75
CA PHE A 546 -32.85 14.28 27.98
C PHE A 546 -33.75 13.84 29.13
N SER A 547 -33.32 14.19 30.35
CA SER A 547 -34.15 14.21 31.54
C SER A 547 -33.85 15.47 32.35
N GLY A 548 -34.85 16.07 32.97
CA GLY A 548 -34.68 17.24 33.82
C GLY A 548 -36.00 17.72 34.41
N THR A 549 -36.02 18.98 34.86
CA THR A 549 -37.20 19.58 35.49
C THR A 549 -37.82 20.64 34.59
N ILE A 550 -39.16 20.74 34.59
CA ILE A 550 -39.86 21.79 33.84
C ILE A 550 -39.60 23.16 34.49
N GLU A 551 -38.71 23.93 33.88
CA GLU A 551 -38.41 25.32 34.27
C GLU A 551 -39.49 26.30 33.82
N LYS A 552 -40.06 26.10 32.62
CA LYS A 552 -41.07 26.98 32.04
C LYS A 552 -42.02 26.24 31.10
N LEU A 553 -43.29 26.61 31.14
CA LEU A 553 -44.32 26.11 30.22
C LEU A 553 -44.63 27.10 29.10
N GLY A 554 -44.89 26.54 27.91
CA GLY A 554 -45.39 27.30 26.76
C GLY A 554 -46.83 27.77 26.94
N ARG A 555 -47.40 28.42 25.91
CA ARG A 555 -48.76 29.00 26.00
C ARG A 555 -49.87 27.94 26.13
N ASN A 556 -49.67 26.75 25.54
CA ASN A 556 -50.67 25.68 25.48
C ASN A 556 -50.03 24.30 25.76
N PRO A 557 -49.57 24.01 26.99
CA PRO A 557 -49.04 22.69 27.32
C PRO A 557 -50.17 21.65 27.39
N GLU A 558 -49.84 20.37 27.17
CA GLU A 558 -50.77 19.27 27.49
C GLU A 558 -51.23 19.34 28.96
N VAL A 559 -52.47 18.94 29.20
CA VAL A 559 -53.03 18.84 30.55
C VAL A 559 -52.23 17.80 31.34
N GLY A 560 -51.77 18.17 32.54
CA GLY A 560 -51.04 17.27 33.44
C GLY A 560 -49.56 17.58 33.64
N PHE A 561 -49.01 18.59 32.95
CA PHE A 561 -47.67 19.12 33.21
C PHE A 561 -47.73 20.47 33.94
N LYS A 562 -46.87 20.65 34.95
CA LYS A 562 -46.70 21.88 35.73
C LYS A 562 -45.21 22.22 35.91
N LEU A 563 -44.93 23.47 36.29
CA LEU A 563 -43.58 23.89 36.66
C LEU A 563 -43.05 23.03 37.81
N GLY A 564 -41.77 22.64 37.73
CA GLY A 564 -41.12 21.79 38.73
C GLY A 564 -41.34 20.29 38.56
N ASP A 565 -42.11 19.83 37.58
CA ASP A 565 -42.25 18.39 37.32
C ASP A 565 -40.93 17.78 36.83
N GLU A 566 -40.58 16.60 37.36
CA GLU A 566 -39.49 15.78 36.86
C GLU A 566 -39.94 15.03 35.60
N VAL A 567 -39.26 15.28 34.48
CA VAL A 567 -39.64 14.74 33.18
C VAL A 567 -38.43 14.25 32.39
N PHE A 568 -38.68 13.39 31.43
CA PHE A 568 -37.71 12.98 30.42
C PHE A 568 -38.43 12.86 29.07
N GLY A 569 -37.70 12.93 27.97
CA GLY A 569 -38.35 12.96 26.67
C GLY A 569 -37.42 12.90 25.48
N LEU A 570 -38.05 12.72 24.32
CA LEU A 570 -37.40 12.75 23.02
C LEU A 570 -37.56 14.14 22.40
N ALA A 571 -36.54 14.59 21.68
CA ALA A 571 -36.52 15.84 20.94
C ALA A 571 -36.02 15.62 19.50
N TYR A 572 -36.37 16.54 18.61
CA TYR A 572 -35.80 16.58 17.27
C TYR A 572 -34.32 17.02 17.24
N GLY A 573 -33.77 17.48 18.36
CA GLY A 573 -32.44 18.09 18.49
C GLY A 573 -32.42 19.04 19.68
N GLY A 574 -31.24 19.44 20.14
CA GLY A 574 -31.06 20.46 21.17
C GLY A 574 -30.86 19.95 22.60
N ALA A 575 -30.76 18.64 22.81
CA ALA A 575 -30.52 18.10 24.15
C ALA A 575 -29.09 18.28 24.67
N TYR A 576 -28.13 18.64 23.81
CA TYR A 576 -26.78 19.00 24.24
C TYR A 576 -26.74 20.47 24.69
N ALA A 577 -27.49 20.79 25.74
CA ALA A 577 -27.58 22.10 26.34
C ALA A 577 -28.16 22.01 27.77
N GLU A 578 -27.87 23.00 28.61
CA GLU A 578 -28.44 23.14 29.96
C GLU A 578 -29.97 23.31 29.95
N TYR A 579 -30.51 23.90 28.89
CA TYR A 579 -31.95 24.10 28.69
C TYR A 579 -32.37 23.67 27.29
N ILE A 580 -33.48 22.93 27.20
CA ILE A 580 -34.09 22.50 25.94
C ILE A 580 -35.56 22.92 25.86
N ALA A 581 -35.97 23.40 24.70
CA ALA A 581 -37.38 23.61 24.37
C ALA A 581 -37.93 22.38 23.64
N VAL A 582 -38.97 21.76 24.19
CA VAL A 582 -39.55 20.51 23.68
C VAL A 582 -41.07 20.55 23.82
N SER A 583 -41.76 19.85 22.91
CA SER A 583 -43.21 19.70 22.98
C SER A 583 -43.62 18.80 24.14
N THR A 584 -44.71 19.16 24.82
CA THR A 584 -45.31 18.31 25.86
C THR A 584 -45.78 16.95 25.32
N HIS A 585 -46.07 16.85 24.01
CA HIS A 585 -46.39 15.60 23.33
C HIS A 585 -45.27 14.55 23.40
N MET A 586 -44.04 14.97 23.68
CA MET A 586 -42.87 14.10 23.76
C MET A 586 -42.29 13.95 25.16
N LEU A 587 -42.92 14.59 26.16
CA LEU A 587 -42.52 14.48 27.57
C LEU A 587 -43.16 13.28 28.25
N ILE A 588 -42.44 12.69 29.18
CA ILE A 588 -42.91 11.63 30.06
C ILE A 588 -42.56 12.02 31.49
N HIS A 589 -43.51 11.85 32.41
CA HIS A 589 -43.25 12.02 33.84
C HIS A 589 -42.26 10.97 34.33
N LYS A 590 -41.16 11.42 34.93
CA LYS A 590 -40.14 10.55 35.50
C LYS A 590 -40.72 9.79 36.70
N PRO A 591 -40.72 8.45 36.70
CA PRO A 591 -41.03 7.68 37.89
C PRO A 591 -40.01 7.96 39.01
N ILE A 592 -40.46 7.91 40.26
CA ILE A 592 -39.58 8.12 41.42
C ILE A 592 -38.54 7.01 41.55
N GLU A 593 -38.84 5.83 41.00
CA GLU A 593 -37.98 4.65 41.03
C GLU A 593 -36.77 4.77 40.09
N LEU A 594 -36.82 5.66 39.09
CA LEU A 594 -35.73 5.85 38.13
C LEU A 594 -34.82 6.99 38.56
N SER A 595 -33.52 6.80 38.41
CA SER A 595 -32.53 7.88 38.43
C SER A 595 -32.68 8.81 37.21
N TRP A 596 -32.03 9.97 37.26
CA TRP A 596 -32.02 10.90 36.12
C TRP A 596 -31.32 10.28 34.92
N GLU A 597 -30.21 9.60 35.15
CA GLU A 597 -29.40 8.97 34.12
C GLU A 597 -30.15 7.83 33.43
N GLU A 598 -30.90 7.03 34.20
CA GLU A 598 -31.79 6.00 33.65
C GLU A 598 -32.91 6.64 32.83
N ALA A 599 -33.57 7.69 33.35
CA ALA A 599 -34.63 8.38 32.66
C ALA A 599 -34.15 9.00 31.32
N ALA A 600 -32.96 9.61 31.30
CA ALA A 600 -32.35 10.14 30.08
C ALA A 600 -31.97 9.05 29.07
N GLY A 601 -31.73 7.81 29.52
CA GLY A 601 -31.34 6.69 28.65
C GLY A 601 -32.51 6.02 27.91
N ILE A 602 -33.76 6.37 28.25
CA ILE A 602 -34.96 5.68 27.75
C ILE A 602 -35.46 6.20 26.38
N PRO A 603 -35.66 7.51 26.16
CA PRO A 603 -36.50 8.00 25.07
C PRO A 603 -36.11 7.51 23.68
N GLU A 604 -34.90 7.78 23.21
CA GLU A 604 -34.46 7.44 21.85
C GLU A 604 -34.50 5.92 21.66
N THR A 605 -34.02 5.18 22.65
CA THR A 605 -33.79 3.74 22.49
C THR A 605 -35.08 2.93 22.56
N TRP A 606 -35.92 3.21 23.55
CA TRP A 606 -37.15 2.46 23.77
C TRP A 606 -38.27 2.87 22.81
N ILE A 607 -38.33 4.14 22.40
CA ILE A 607 -39.26 4.57 21.36
C ILE A 607 -38.88 3.92 20.03
N THR A 608 -37.59 3.93 19.66
CA THR A 608 -37.11 3.26 18.45
C THR A 608 -37.37 1.76 18.49
N ALA A 609 -37.04 1.09 19.59
CA ALA A 609 -37.27 -0.35 19.73
C ALA A 609 -38.76 -0.71 19.65
N THR A 610 -39.61 0.07 20.33
CA THR A 610 -41.09 -0.07 20.28
C THR A 610 -41.62 0.11 18.86
N GLN A 611 -41.16 1.15 18.15
CA GLN A 611 -41.53 1.38 16.75
C GLN A 611 -41.14 0.20 15.86
N ALA A 612 -39.88 -0.23 15.98
CA ALA A 612 -39.28 -1.28 15.18
C ALA A 612 -40.01 -2.61 15.35
N LEU A 613 -40.24 -3.01 16.61
CA LEU A 613 -40.80 -4.31 16.93
C LEU A 613 -42.31 -4.36 16.64
N TYR A 614 -43.08 -3.40 17.14
CA TYR A 614 -44.54 -3.47 17.10
C TYR A 614 -45.15 -2.81 15.87
N LEU A 615 -44.81 -1.54 15.60
CA LEU A 615 -45.50 -0.79 14.54
C LEU A 615 -45.06 -1.20 13.15
N ILE A 616 -43.76 -1.38 12.95
CA ILE A 616 -43.18 -1.73 11.64
C ILE A 616 -42.99 -3.24 11.51
N GLY A 617 -42.39 -3.86 12.52
CA GLY A 617 -42.14 -5.30 12.57
C GLY A 617 -43.39 -6.14 12.75
N GLY A 618 -44.48 -5.56 13.28
CA GLY A 618 -45.76 -6.24 13.44
C GLY A 618 -45.68 -7.50 14.32
N TYR A 619 -44.76 -7.49 15.29
CA TYR A 619 -44.49 -8.60 16.19
C TYR A 619 -45.74 -9.11 16.89
N LYS A 620 -45.85 -10.43 17.04
CA LYS A 620 -46.90 -11.11 17.78
C LYS A 620 -46.28 -12.09 18.79
N PRO A 621 -46.94 -12.34 19.93
CA PRO A 621 -46.52 -13.39 20.86
C PRO A 621 -46.31 -14.72 20.13
N GLY A 622 -45.17 -15.37 20.39
CA GLY A 622 -44.74 -16.59 19.71
C GLY A 622 -43.86 -16.37 18.46
N ASP A 623 -43.73 -15.14 17.95
CA ASP A 623 -42.76 -14.85 16.88
C ASP A 623 -41.32 -15.00 17.39
N SER A 624 -40.43 -15.42 16.50
CA SER A 624 -38.99 -15.37 16.73
C SER A 624 -38.40 -14.06 16.20
N VAL A 625 -37.40 -13.50 16.90
CA VAL A 625 -36.83 -12.18 16.57
C VAL A 625 -35.30 -12.23 16.49
N LEU A 626 -34.73 -11.60 15.48
CA LEU A 626 -33.28 -11.39 15.33
C LEU A 626 -32.97 -9.90 15.46
N TRP A 627 -32.13 -9.54 16.43
CA TRP A 627 -31.61 -8.19 16.61
C TRP A 627 -30.14 -8.12 16.15
N HIS A 628 -29.86 -7.35 15.11
CA HIS A 628 -28.49 -7.00 14.79
C HIS A 628 -27.93 -5.98 15.79
N ALA A 629 -26.60 -5.91 15.91
CA ALA A 629 -25.92 -5.09 16.92
C ALA A 629 -26.51 -5.32 18.32
N GLY A 630 -26.61 -6.57 18.75
CA GLY A 630 -27.38 -7.00 19.94
C GLY A 630 -27.04 -6.29 21.25
N ALA A 631 -25.79 -5.84 21.42
CA ALA A 631 -25.33 -5.08 22.58
C ALA A 631 -25.49 -3.55 22.45
N SER A 632 -26.13 -3.06 21.39
CA SER A 632 -26.51 -1.66 21.26
C SER A 632 -27.74 -1.36 22.14
N SER A 633 -27.88 -0.12 22.60
CA SER A 633 -28.97 0.24 23.51
C SER A 633 -30.37 0.01 22.93
N VAL A 634 -30.56 0.22 21.62
CA VAL A 634 -31.83 -0.06 20.93
C VAL A 634 -32.12 -1.56 20.93
N SER A 635 -31.14 -2.39 20.57
CA SER A 635 -31.30 -3.84 20.58
C SER A 635 -31.52 -4.38 22.00
N ILE A 636 -30.83 -3.84 23.01
CA ILE A 636 -31.03 -4.19 24.42
C ILE A 636 -32.47 -3.92 24.86
N ALA A 637 -33.04 -2.74 24.51
CA ALA A 637 -34.44 -2.43 24.78
C ALA A 637 -35.38 -3.39 24.03
N GLY A 638 -35.12 -3.61 22.74
CA GLY A 638 -35.90 -4.48 21.87
C GLY A 638 -35.93 -5.95 22.30
N ILE A 639 -34.82 -6.47 22.80
CA ILE A 639 -34.70 -7.83 23.35
C ILE A 639 -35.57 -7.96 24.61
N GLN A 640 -35.52 -6.98 25.51
CA GLN A 640 -36.34 -6.98 26.72
C GLN A 640 -37.85 -6.92 26.38
N LEU A 641 -38.23 -6.07 25.42
CA LEU A 641 -39.59 -5.99 24.89
C LEU A 641 -40.05 -7.34 24.30
N ALA A 642 -39.27 -7.91 23.37
CA ALA A 642 -39.60 -9.18 22.73
C ALA A 642 -39.76 -10.32 23.73
N LYS A 643 -38.86 -10.43 24.72
CA LYS A 643 -38.95 -11.47 25.75
C LYS A 643 -40.15 -11.30 26.66
N SER A 644 -40.37 -10.08 27.14
CA SER A 644 -41.47 -9.79 28.06
C SER A 644 -42.83 -10.05 27.41
N ASP A 645 -42.92 -9.90 26.09
CA ASP A 645 -44.14 -10.09 25.32
C ASP A 645 -44.19 -11.46 24.61
N GLY A 646 -43.42 -12.44 25.10
CA GLY A 646 -43.59 -13.85 24.76
C GLY A 646 -42.97 -14.30 23.44
N ALA A 647 -41.80 -13.78 23.07
CA ALA A 647 -41.10 -14.24 21.87
C ALA A 647 -40.71 -15.71 22.03
N SER A 648 -40.88 -16.51 20.97
CA SER A 648 -40.52 -17.95 21.03
C SER A 648 -39.02 -18.17 21.06
N ALA A 649 -38.26 -17.30 20.39
CA ALA A 649 -36.81 -17.24 20.41
C ALA A 649 -36.32 -15.83 20.10
N VAL A 650 -35.22 -15.42 20.73
CA VAL A 650 -34.56 -14.14 20.46
C VAL A 650 -33.10 -14.40 20.10
N PHE A 651 -32.68 -13.98 18.92
CA PHE A 651 -31.32 -14.14 18.41
C PHE A 651 -30.63 -12.79 18.31
N VAL A 652 -29.30 -12.79 18.41
CA VAL A 652 -28.50 -11.57 18.23
C VAL A 652 -27.27 -11.81 17.37
N THR A 653 -26.83 -10.76 16.68
CA THR A 653 -25.45 -10.69 16.12
C THR A 653 -24.68 -9.58 16.80
N VAL A 654 -23.42 -9.84 17.13
CA VAL A 654 -22.50 -8.90 17.79
C VAL A 654 -21.06 -9.13 17.32
N GLY A 655 -20.15 -8.19 17.57
CA GLY A 655 -18.78 -8.23 17.07
C GLY A 655 -17.73 -8.84 18.01
N SER A 656 -18.12 -9.33 19.20
CA SER A 656 -17.19 -9.94 20.15
C SER A 656 -17.89 -10.98 21.03
N GLN A 657 -17.12 -11.95 21.55
CA GLN A 657 -17.63 -12.97 22.46
C GLN A 657 -18.16 -12.37 23.76
N GLU A 658 -17.45 -11.38 24.33
CA GLU A 658 -17.88 -10.69 25.55
C GLU A 658 -19.29 -10.07 25.42
N LYS A 659 -19.65 -9.58 24.23
CA LYS A 659 -20.99 -9.04 23.94
C LYS A 659 -22.03 -10.14 23.78
N ILE A 660 -21.65 -11.32 23.30
CA ILE A 660 -22.53 -12.50 23.26
C ILE A 660 -22.87 -12.90 24.68
N ASP A 661 -21.85 -13.06 25.52
CA ASP A 661 -21.98 -13.48 26.91
C ASP A 661 -22.86 -12.49 27.68
N PHE A 662 -22.67 -11.18 27.47
CA PHE A 662 -23.57 -10.15 28.00
C PHE A 662 -25.04 -10.36 27.57
N CYS A 663 -25.31 -10.55 26.28
CA CYS A 663 -26.67 -10.76 25.79
C CYS A 663 -27.29 -12.06 26.33
N LEU A 664 -26.50 -13.12 26.48
CA LEU A 664 -26.96 -14.40 27.05
C LEU A 664 -27.24 -14.26 28.55
N ASP A 665 -26.29 -13.75 29.32
CA ASP A 665 -26.35 -13.76 30.79
C ASP A 665 -27.28 -12.67 31.34
N LYS A 666 -27.31 -11.49 30.71
CA LYS A 666 -28.06 -10.33 31.22
C LYS A 666 -29.41 -10.16 30.57
N LEU A 667 -29.54 -10.51 29.29
CA LEU A 667 -30.80 -10.34 28.56
C LEU A 667 -31.52 -11.68 28.34
N GLY A 668 -30.81 -12.80 28.44
CA GLY A 668 -31.35 -14.15 28.24
C GLY A 668 -31.87 -14.37 26.82
N VAL A 669 -31.10 -13.96 25.81
CA VAL A 669 -31.34 -14.31 24.42
C VAL A 669 -31.19 -15.82 24.22
N THR A 670 -31.82 -16.37 23.19
CA THR A 670 -31.75 -17.80 22.85
C THR A 670 -30.37 -18.20 22.34
N ALA A 671 -29.78 -17.40 21.45
CA ALA A 671 -28.40 -17.57 20.99
C ALA A 671 -27.84 -16.25 20.43
N GLY A 672 -26.51 -16.11 20.48
CA GLY A 672 -25.79 -14.99 19.87
C GLY A 672 -24.69 -15.47 18.93
N TYR A 673 -24.44 -14.70 17.87
CA TYR A 673 -23.46 -15.04 16.83
C TYR A 673 -22.44 -13.93 16.65
N ASN A 674 -21.16 -14.29 16.60
CA ASN A 674 -20.09 -13.34 16.36
C ASN A 674 -19.90 -13.15 14.86
N TYR A 675 -20.41 -12.04 14.30
CA TYR A 675 -20.38 -11.81 12.85
C TYR A 675 -18.96 -11.65 12.28
N ARG A 676 -17.94 -11.45 13.13
CA ARG A 676 -16.53 -11.32 12.69
C ARG A 676 -15.83 -12.66 12.57
N THR A 677 -16.26 -13.67 13.32
CA THR A 677 -15.57 -14.96 13.41
C THR A 677 -16.41 -16.15 12.96
N GLN A 678 -17.70 -15.94 12.67
CA GLN A 678 -18.65 -16.99 12.32
C GLN A 678 -19.53 -16.54 11.14
N ASP A 679 -19.94 -17.52 10.32
CA ASP A 679 -21.07 -17.33 9.40
C ASP A 679 -22.37 -17.42 10.20
N TRP A 680 -22.77 -16.28 10.76
CA TRP A 680 -23.95 -16.17 11.62
C TRP A 680 -25.24 -16.61 10.91
N ALA A 681 -25.35 -16.45 9.59
CA ALA A 681 -26.56 -16.79 8.85
C ALA A 681 -26.71 -18.32 8.72
N SER A 682 -25.60 -19.01 8.45
CA SER A 682 -25.56 -20.47 8.42
C SER A 682 -25.83 -21.07 9.80
N GLU A 683 -25.19 -20.56 10.85
CA GLU A 683 -25.39 -21.07 12.22
C GLU A 683 -26.80 -20.81 12.73
N LEU A 684 -27.39 -19.64 12.46
CA LEU A 684 -28.77 -19.35 12.81
C LEU A 684 -29.76 -20.24 12.03
N SER A 685 -29.48 -20.51 10.76
CA SER A 685 -30.31 -21.43 9.97
C SER A 685 -30.33 -22.83 10.59
N LYS A 686 -29.19 -23.32 11.09
CA LYS A 686 -29.12 -24.59 11.82
C LYS A 686 -29.89 -24.52 13.13
N ALA A 687 -29.71 -23.47 13.92
CA ALA A 687 -30.39 -23.29 15.21
C ALA A 687 -31.93 -23.17 15.09
N THR A 688 -32.43 -22.87 13.89
CA THR A 688 -33.88 -22.75 13.61
C THR A 688 -34.40 -23.90 12.74
N ASP A 689 -33.65 -25.00 12.59
CA ASP A 689 -34.00 -26.13 11.72
C ASP A 689 -34.38 -25.71 10.28
N ASN A 690 -33.68 -24.71 9.76
CA ASN A 690 -33.91 -24.04 8.47
C ASN A 690 -35.28 -23.35 8.32
N ARG A 691 -36.03 -23.17 9.41
CA ARG A 691 -37.26 -22.35 9.40
C ARG A 691 -36.93 -20.89 9.17
N GLY A 692 -35.87 -20.38 9.81
CA GLY A 692 -35.56 -18.96 9.88
C GLY A 692 -36.33 -18.20 10.96
N VAL A 693 -36.27 -16.88 10.91
CA VAL A 693 -36.78 -15.94 11.92
C VAL A 693 -37.94 -15.09 11.40
N ASP A 694 -38.93 -14.84 12.26
CA ASP A 694 -40.17 -14.17 11.89
C ASP A 694 -40.01 -12.64 11.77
N VAL A 695 -39.21 -12.01 12.65
CA VAL A 695 -38.93 -10.56 12.64
C VAL A 695 -37.42 -10.32 12.72
N ILE A 696 -36.88 -9.50 11.83
CA ILE A 696 -35.45 -9.15 11.81
C ILE A 696 -35.34 -7.63 11.93
N ILE A 697 -34.63 -7.15 12.94
CA ILE A 697 -34.32 -5.72 13.11
C ILE A 697 -32.88 -5.49 12.71
N ASP A 698 -32.70 -4.81 11.58
CA ASP A 698 -31.42 -4.57 10.94
C ASP A 698 -31.01 -3.10 11.10
N PHE A 699 -29.79 -2.92 11.60
CA PHE A 699 -29.10 -1.64 11.65
C PHE A 699 -27.93 -1.60 10.67
N VAL A 700 -27.52 -2.77 10.15
CA VAL A 700 -26.25 -3.02 9.47
C VAL A 700 -26.36 -2.77 7.98
N GLY A 701 -27.42 -3.24 7.32
CA GLY A 701 -27.62 -2.96 5.89
C GLY A 701 -26.77 -3.84 4.96
N ALA A 702 -26.00 -3.21 4.07
CA ALA A 702 -25.44 -3.83 2.88
C ALA A 702 -24.80 -5.21 3.08
N THR A 703 -23.91 -5.37 4.06
CA THR A 703 -23.18 -6.62 4.31
C THR A 703 -24.06 -7.73 4.88
N HIS A 704 -25.11 -7.39 5.62
CA HIS A 704 -26.00 -8.36 6.27
C HIS A 704 -27.22 -8.70 5.41
N PHE A 705 -27.48 -7.94 4.34
CA PHE A 705 -28.67 -8.05 3.52
C PHE A 705 -28.92 -9.48 3.00
N GLN A 706 -27.92 -10.13 2.42
CA GLN A 706 -28.08 -11.51 1.93
C GLN A 706 -28.33 -12.50 3.08
N GLY A 707 -27.61 -12.34 4.20
CA GLY A 707 -27.80 -13.15 5.40
C GLY A 707 -29.22 -13.03 5.93
N ASN A 708 -29.77 -11.81 5.99
CA ASN A 708 -31.13 -11.52 6.42
C ASN A 708 -32.16 -12.23 5.55
N LEU A 709 -31.97 -12.24 4.23
CA LEU A 709 -32.83 -12.99 3.30
C LEU A 709 -32.70 -14.52 3.48
N ASN A 710 -31.51 -15.00 3.79
CA ASN A 710 -31.25 -16.43 4.00
C ASN A 710 -31.92 -16.94 5.27
N VAL A 711 -31.84 -16.17 6.37
CA VAL A 711 -32.44 -16.54 7.66
C VAL A 711 -33.87 -16.06 7.85
N ALA A 712 -34.43 -15.27 6.95
CA ALA A 712 -35.85 -14.90 7.01
C ALA A 712 -36.74 -16.15 6.95
N ALA A 713 -37.71 -16.24 7.85
CA ALA A 713 -38.79 -17.22 7.73
C ALA A 713 -39.73 -16.88 6.57
N ARG A 714 -40.65 -17.80 6.28
CA ARG A 714 -41.76 -17.52 5.37
C ARG A 714 -42.66 -16.45 6.00
N ASP A 715 -43.03 -15.44 5.21
CA ASP A 715 -43.78 -14.25 5.61
C ASP A 715 -43.06 -13.36 6.63
N ALA A 716 -41.74 -13.48 6.76
CA ALA A 716 -40.95 -12.67 7.69
C ALA A 716 -40.97 -11.17 7.38
N ARG A 717 -40.70 -10.36 8.41
CA ARG A 717 -40.61 -8.91 8.32
C ARG A 717 -39.21 -8.46 8.72
N ILE A 718 -38.54 -7.78 7.79
CA ILE A 718 -37.22 -7.18 8.00
C ILE A 718 -37.42 -5.67 8.12
N VAL A 719 -37.06 -5.13 9.28
CA VAL A 719 -37.14 -3.71 9.59
C VAL A 719 -35.73 -3.12 9.51
N GLN A 720 -35.50 -2.27 8.52
CA GLN A 720 -34.22 -1.59 8.32
C GLN A 720 -34.25 -0.21 8.99
N LEU A 721 -33.43 -0.02 10.02
CA LEU A 721 -33.36 1.23 10.80
C LEU A 721 -32.04 1.99 10.60
N GLY A 722 -31.03 1.31 10.06
CA GLY A 722 -29.71 1.87 9.84
C GLY A 722 -29.05 1.26 8.62
N GLN A 723 -27.92 1.83 8.24
CA GLN A 723 -27.12 1.36 7.11
C GLN A 723 -25.64 1.38 7.50
N MET A 724 -25.37 0.85 8.69
CA MET A 724 -24.07 0.83 9.36
C MET A 724 -22.95 0.41 8.38
N SER A 725 -23.12 -0.71 7.68
CA SER A 725 -22.21 -1.24 6.66
C SER A 725 -22.36 -0.66 5.25
N GLY A 726 -23.10 0.43 5.10
CA GLY A 726 -23.33 1.14 3.85
C GLY A 726 -24.71 0.87 3.23
N SER A 727 -25.05 1.74 2.26
CA SER A 727 -26.34 1.75 1.56
C SER A 727 -26.33 0.99 0.22
N ILE A 728 -25.15 0.63 -0.27
CA ILE A 728 -24.95 -0.02 -1.56
C ILE A 728 -24.77 -1.51 -1.37
N LEU A 729 -25.66 -2.31 -1.96
CA LEU A 729 -25.60 -3.77 -1.87
C LEU A 729 -24.37 -4.32 -2.59
N PRO A 730 -23.67 -5.34 -2.02
CA PRO A 730 -22.57 -6.02 -2.70
C PRO A 730 -22.99 -6.65 -4.03
N ALA A 731 -22.04 -6.83 -4.95
CA ALA A 731 -22.29 -7.55 -6.19
C ALA A 731 -22.67 -9.02 -5.91
N GLY A 732 -23.71 -9.52 -6.58
CA GLY A 732 -24.16 -10.91 -6.46
C GLY A 732 -25.23 -11.18 -5.39
N VAL A 733 -25.81 -10.15 -4.76
CA VAL A 733 -26.98 -10.31 -3.88
C VAL A 733 -28.16 -10.92 -4.64
N ASP A 734 -28.68 -12.03 -4.13
CA ASP A 734 -29.87 -12.75 -4.62
C ASP A 734 -31.11 -12.33 -3.84
N ILE A 735 -31.94 -11.52 -4.50
CA ILE A 735 -33.22 -11.06 -3.96
C ILE A 735 -34.37 -12.07 -4.13
N GLY A 736 -34.14 -13.23 -4.73
CA GLY A 736 -35.17 -14.23 -5.01
C GLY A 736 -35.89 -14.76 -3.77
N SER A 737 -35.25 -14.69 -2.60
CA SER A 737 -35.87 -15.03 -1.31
C SER A 737 -37.00 -14.07 -0.92
N LEU A 738 -36.97 -12.81 -1.33
CA LEU A 738 -38.08 -11.86 -1.11
C LEU A 738 -39.39 -12.43 -1.68
N LEU A 739 -39.35 -12.95 -2.91
CA LEU A 739 -40.52 -13.53 -3.56
C LEU A 739 -40.86 -14.92 -3.02
N ARG A 740 -39.88 -15.84 -2.95
CA ARG A 740 -40.12 -17.24 -2.55
C ARG A 740 -40.64 -17.36 -1.13
N LYS A 741 -40.13 -16.53 -0.21
CA LYS A 741 -40.53 -16.51 1.19
C LYS A 741 -41.57 -15.42 1.50
N ARG A 742 -41.93 -14.56 0.55
CA ARG A 742 -42.85 -13.41 0.75
C ARG A 742 -42.40 -12.48 1.88
N VAL A 743 -41.11 -12.19 1.93
CA VAL A 743 -40.53 -11.33 2.96
C VAL A 743 -40.99 -9.89 2.73
N ARG A 744 -41.39 -9.21 3.80
CA ARG A 744 -41.57 -7.75 3.80
C ARG A 744 -40.26 -7.10 4.25
N LEU A 745 -39.73 -6.20 3.45
CA LEU A 745 -38.61 -5.34 3.83
C LEU A 745 -39.13 -3.90 3.92
N GLU A 746 -39.00 -3.28 5.09
CA GLU A 746 -39.48 -1.92 5.34
C GLU A 746 -38.42 -1.10 6.08
N GLY A 747 -38.14 0.11 5.59
CA GLY A 747 -37.25 1.05 6.24
C GLY A 747 -38.02 2.05 7.11
N SER A 748 -37.45 2.46 8.25
CA SER A 748 -38.00 3.54 9.07
C SER A 748 -36.91 4.37 9.72
N THR A 749 -37.24 5.63 10.03
CA THR A 749 -36.45 6.48 10.92
C THR A 749 -37.39 7.17 11.91
N LEU A 750 -36.87 7.51 13.09
CA LEU A 750 -37.65 8.13 14.16
C LEU A 750 -37.71 9.65 14.04
N ARG A 751 -36.55 10.28 13.80
CA ARG A 751 -36.39 11.75 13.79
C ARG A 751 -37.11 12.45 12.63
N SER A 752 -37.39 11.75 11.52
CA SER A 752 -38.11 12.32 10.38
C SER A 752 -39.64 12.28 10.53
N ARG A 753 -40.17 11.69 11.61
CA ARG A 753 -41.62 11.54 11.83
C ARG A 753 -42.23 12.83 12.36
N ASP A 754 -43.49 13.05 12.02
CA ASP A 754 -44.26 14.15 12.60
C ASP A 754 -44.53 13.94 14.10
N GLU A 755 -44.94 15.02 14.75
CA GLU A 755 -45.16 15.04 16.20
C GLU A 755 -46.30 14.12 16.64
N GLU A 756 -47.36 13.97 15.83
CA GLU A 756 -48.50 13.10 16.16
C GLU A 756 -48.07 11.62 16.18
N TYR A 757 -47.24 11.22 15.22
CA TYR A 757 -46.65 9.89 15.18
C TYR A 757 -45.73 9.64 16.38
N GLN A 758 -44.86 10.60 16.71
CA GLN A 758 -43.97 10.46 17.86
C GLN A 758 -44.74 10.45 19.18
N LYS A 759 -45.83 11.25 19.32
CA LYS A 759 -46.76 11.22 20.45
C LYS A 759 -47.38 9.83 20.61
N LYS A 760 -47.85 9.22 19.52
CA LYS A 760 -48.42 7.87 19.55
C LYS A 760 -47.41 6.85 20.08
N LEU A 761 -46.14 6.96 19.70
CA LEU A 761 -45.09 6.09 20.23
C LEU A 761 -44.77 6.38 21.69
N ARG A 762 -44.74 7.66 22.10
CA ARG A 762 -44.59 8.08 23.51
C ARG A 762 -45.69 7.47 24.36
N ASP A 763 -46.95 7.61 23.94
CA ASP A 763 -48.12 7.07 24.64
C ASP A 763 -48.01 5.53 24.76
N LEU A 764 -47.63 4.83 23.68
CA LEU A 764 -47.42 3.38 23.68
C LEU A 764 -46.30 2.95 24.65
N LEU A 765 -45.19 3.70 24.71
CA LEU A 765 -44.11 3.46 25.68
C LEU A 765 -44.60 3.66 27.11
N VAL A 766 -45.35 4.74 27.38
CA VAL A 766 -45.89 5.02 28.71
C VAL A 766 -46.84 3.92 29.18
N GLU A 767 -47.71 3.42 28.29
CA GLU A 767 -48.68 2.38 28.61
C GLU A 767 -48.04 1.00 28.81
N HIS A 768 -47.11 0.60 27.93
CA HIS A 768 -46.59 -0.77 27.90
C HIS A 768 -45.25 -0.96 28.61
N THR A 769 -44.40 0.08 28.63
CA THR A 769 -42.99 -0.03 29.03
C THR A 769 -42.75 0.58 30.41
N LEU A 770 -43.32 1.77 30.67
CA LEU A 770 -43.08 2.48 31.93
C LEU A 770 -43.46 1.68 33.19
N PRO A 771 -44.56 0.90 33.22
CA PRO A 771 -44.88 0.06 34.39
C PRO A 771 -43.79 -0.98 34.69
N LYS A 772 -43.19 -1.56 33.65
CA LYS A 772 -42.15 -2.59 33.75
C LYS A 772 -40.78 -2.01 34.17
N PHE A 773 -40.58 -0.71 34.02
CA PHE A 773 -39.44 -0.04 34.66
C PHE A 773 -39.65 0.13 36.17
N ARG A 774 -40.89 0.44 36.60
CA ARG A 774 -41.20 0.65 38.02
C ARG A 774 -41.09 -0.64 38.84
N ASP A 775 -41.45 -1.78 38.26
CA ASP A 775 -41.34 -3.08 38.92
C ASP A 775 -39.96 -3.76 38.75
N GLY A 776 -39.04 -3.12 38.02
CA GLY A 776 -37.68 -3.61 37.77
C GLY A 776 -37.57 -4.72 36.73
N THR A 777 -38.65 -5.07 36.03
CA THR A 777 -38.63 -6.03 34.92
C THR A 777 -37.75 -5.55 33.77
N PHE A 778 -37.78 -4.24 33.49
CA PHE A 778 -36.96 -3.59 32.48
C PHE A 778 -35.83 -2.80 33.13
N THR A 779 -34.63 -2.93 32.54
CA THR A 779 -33.42 -2.28 33.04
C THR A 779 -32.77 -1.46 31.92
N VAL A 780 -32.37 -0.23 32.27
CA VAL A 780 -31.53 0.60 31.41
C VAL A 780 -30.07 0.27 31.71
N PHE A 781 -29.36 -0.31 30.74
CA PHE A 781 -27.94 -0.60 30.88
C PHE A 781 -27.13 0.65 30.53
N ILE A 782 -26.56 1.28 31.56
CA ILE A 782 -25.67 2.43 31.44
C ILE A 782 -24.22 1.93 31.51
N GLU A 783 -23.47 2.15 30.44
CA GLU A 783 -22.05 1.81 30.34
C GLU A 783 -21.19 2.83 31.10
N ARG A 784 -21.50 4.12 30.92
CA ARG A 784 -20.75 5.21 31.54
C ARG A 784 -21.61 6.46 31.69
N VAL A 785 -21.37 7.18 32.77
CA VAL A 785 -21.85 8.53 33.02
C VAL A 785 -20.64 9.45 32.99
N LEU A 786 -20.72 10.54 32.23
CA LEU A 786 -19.66 11.53 32.07
C LEU A 786 -20.22 12.94 32.36
N PRO A 787 -19.42 13.88 32.85
CA PRO A 787 -19.79 15.29 32.85
C PRO A 787 -20.06 15.77 31.41
N PHE A 788 -20.97 16.73 31.24
CA PHE A 788 -21.32 17.26 29.93
C PHE A 788 -20.13 17.98 29.25
N GLU A 789 -19.20 18.50 30.03
CA GLU A 789 -17.93 19.09 29.56
C GLU A 789 -17.08 18.06 28.80
N ASP A 790 -17.21 16.78 29.14
CA ASP A 790 -16.48 15.66 28.54
C ASP A 790 -17.25 15.01 27.37
N ILE A 791 -18.20 15.73 26.74
CA ILE A 791 -19.03 15.21 25.63
C ILE A 791 -18.18 14.68 24.46
N ALA A 792 -16.99 15.25 24.23
CA ALA A 792 -16.06 14.76 23.22
C ALA A 792 -15.55 13.35 23.56
N ASP A 793 -15.21 13.10 24.82
CA ASP A 793 -14.77 11.78 25.30
C ASP A 793 -15.91 10.77 25.27
N ALA A 794 -17.14 11.21 25.55
CA ALA A 794 -18.34 10.40 25.36
C ALA A 794 -18.46 9.92 23.90
N HIS A 795 -18.24 10.83 22.93
CA HIS A 795 -18.27 10.49 21.51
C HIS A 795 -17.12 9.54 21.13
N ILE A 796 -15.89 9.80 21.59
CA ILE A 796 -14.73 8.92 21.35
C ILE A 796 -15.00 7.50 21.88
N LEU A 797 -15.60 7.39 23.07
CA LEU A 797 -15.98 6.11 23.65
C LEU A 797 -17.02 5.39 22.77
N LEU A 798 -18.03 6.10 22.28
CA LEU A 798 -19.06 5.55 21.39
C LEU A 798 -18.47 5.06 20.06
N GLU A 799 -17.50 5.80 19.49
CA GLU A 799 -16.78 5.45 18.27
C GLU A 799 -15.89 4.21 18.44
N SER A 800 -15.39 3.96 19.65
CA SER A 800 -14.57 2.78 19.94
C SER A 800 -15.34 1.46 19.80
N ASN A 801 -16.67 1.50 19.79
CA ASN A 801 -17.55 0.33 19.73
C ASN A 801 -17.33 -0.71 20.84
N SER A 802 -16.73 -0.32 21.96
CA SER A 802 -16.53 -1.18 23.14
C SER A 802 -17.77 -1.25 24.04
N THR A 803 -18.62 -0.23 24.01
CA THR A 803 -19.76 -0.05 24.92
C THR A 803 -20.81 -1.16 24.83
N LYS A 804 -21.43 -1.50 25.97
CA LYS A 804 -22.63 -2.35 26.12
C LYS A 804 -23.74 -1.55 26.79
N GLY A 805 -24.52 -0.82 26.00
CA GLY A 805 -25.57 0.07 26.50
C GLY A 805 -25.26 1.57 26.31
N LYS A 806 -25.85 2.40 27.18
CA LYS A 806 -25.88 3.85 27.04
C LYS A 806 -24.66 4.54 27.64
N VAL A 807 -24.18 5.57 26.95
CA VAL A 807 -23.32 6.60 27.54
C VAL A 807 -24.21 7.80 27.83
N ILE A 808 -24.19 8.27 29.06
CA ILE A 808 -25.01 9.40 29.54
C ILE A 808 -24.07 10.55 29.89
N CYS A 809 -24.50 11.77 29.62
CA CYS A 809 -23.81 12.98 30.03
C CYS A 809 -24.67 13.75 31.03
N THR A 810 -24.08 14.19 32.15
CA THR A 810 -24.77 14.92 33.22
C THR A 810 -24.36 16.38 33.22
N ILE A 811 -25.32 17.26 33.52
CA ILE A 811 -25.11 18.70 33.71
C ILE A 811 -25.33 18.97 35.19
N ASP A 812 -24.41 19.70 35.81
CA ASP A 812 -24.42 20.02 37.26
C ASP A 812 -25.45 21.10 37.64
#